data_AF-A0A3P6TM91-F1
#
_entry.id   AF-A0A3P6TM91-F1
#
_cell.length_a   1.000
_cell.length_b   1.000
_cell.length_c   1.000
_cell.angle_alpha   90.00
_cell.angle_beta   90.00
_cell.angle_gamma   90.00
#
_symmetry.space_group_name_H-M   'P 1'
#
loop_
_entity.id
_entity.type
_entity.pdbx_description
1 polymer ?
#
loop_
_entity_poly.entity_id
_entity_poly.type
_entity_poly.pdbx_seq_one_letter_code
_entity_poly.pdbx_strand_id
1 'polypeptide(L)'
;MQQGSVVTSKCSKDMKWRSLQRLKREKPGDLPQILKCAVPHEVTRLLPTASSSTISSDSKRPRLHYGPSAQLERVGLKLSGRIPHVVLEECLKCMENGDKFGIFSRLREFFGEHLSILSADSQIYCAKLLTQIAIASRVATITNTCLLYMLHICKLSDLKQSIWDEIVVLVAGDKDKKEASLFHRPTIYALLLTLFEWALSEGLKIGRYMQQVICMAEESIRSTDQNNRIAAINFFVTCLLKGEELCSVQEFLWLEKVLSKMAEDRDSRVRIAAVKGLSTMAASGRLLSFTIYQQVKNLCENSSKIVRTEALYMLKAFADHRPEMEIVGRNGAKLRLVDDAFAAVCHAINDVEVTVRAVAARLLGDFKQVSDSFLDQTLDKKLLNAMRMSKTRDGASKKPQASRCRRSQATSEWSTGKKLGEDVPVERFDEEQTSIISSGACGAFVTALEDEFMIVRQAGVYSLGQLAADRPFLAAAALDHLADMFNDEIEQVRLDAVRALTPLVVHGILQKEQLDTILTVLDDAFPDSREALRILLSRSTLGTPDCLRYVVKALLNCMRRFPIDRQSVFKCMSNLGRRHATFVQLLSDELLELHPVFDITEPAVDDQFYLAKLILILNAASAHDPVCSLLPAFAVRHYKFLRCSMPLLVPMIEAFSDDGTSTTNNFSINKKLAEAGERTRALLERTYEMMQEASQSRSYQQRMIEQKLLLKDMNALCEGDEGVAGTAQFLSCLLKILTQCELSVKILTCGGDLQTALNAIDEGLRLLERAGNEFSSVDKMMLATLEEFHFQLSILRLAAFFDIKPPTFINATQLIEAEVIRFKERCRSLEVSPSESMAEVLTGIEGILIAMEAKKFISGSSLTALFQTNAVMLRKKFTSLGSISVKWAQIVEPSETPSEPIRFVVGLPLGISINILLHNFSKKDISRFRIKTDYPDRSSILFCPRESEFKEIAPRTYRLLCKVLVQADNLWSDSASVRFGCVLKSQQSTDVIPSLTSGFTRPPYIPVAESPFSNKQATMEIPIQPIQAKASC
;
A
#
# COMPACT_ATOMS: atom_id res chain seq x y z
N MET A 1 43.81 2.41 60.70
CA MET A 1 44.09 1.20 61.51
C MET A 1 42.81 0.40 61.70
N GLN A 2 42.90 -0.79 62.29
CA GLN A 2 41.87 -1.84 62.32
C GLN A 2 40.67 -1.59 63.24
N GLN A 3 39.55 -2.27 62.90
CA GLN A 3 38.59 -2.99 63.75
C GLN A 3 37.64 -2.28 64.75
N GLY A 4 36.41 -2.81 64.76
CA GLY A 4 35.52 -2.92 65.94
C GLY A 4 34.32 -1.97 65.95
N SER A 5 33.10 -2.37 66.35
CA SER A 5 32.54 -3.73 66.55
C SER A 5 31.01 -3.69 66.77
N VAL A 6 30.29 -4.60 66.09
CA VAL A 6 29.29 -5.56 66.62
C VAL A 6 28.09 -5.05 67.45
N VAL A 7 26.86 -5.47 67.07
CA VAL A 7 25.88 -6.22 67.92
C VAL A 7 24.81 -6.88 67.00
N THR A 8 23.58 -7.19 67.45
CA THR A 8 22.78 -8.36 66.99
C THR A 8 21.24 -8.09 67.01
N SER A 9 20.29 -8.96 66.60
CA SER A 9 20.30 -10.41 66.28
C SER A 9 19.06 -10.87 65.46
N LYS A 10 19.14 -12.09 64.86
CA LYS A 10 18.10 -13.18 64.68
C LYS A 10 16.63 -12.83 64.27
N CYS A 11 15.87 -13.64 63.54
CA CYS A 11 16.00 -15.07 63.14
C CYS A 11 15.25 -15.41 61.83
N SER A 12 15.53 -16.62 61.29
CA SER A 12 15.02 -17.22 60.04
C SER A 12 13.52 -17.53 59.99
N LYS A 13 12.98 -17.64 58.75
CA LYS A 13 12.06 -18.75 58.38
C LYS A 13 12.02 -19.05 56.87
N ASP A 14 12.32 -20.31 56.52
CA ASP A 14 12.00 -20.93 55.22
C ASP A 14 10.48 -21.06 54.99
N MET A 15 10.04 -21.08 53.72
CA MET A 15 9.56 -22.32 53.07
C MET A 15 8.95 -22.13 51.66
N LYS A 16 9.32 -23.08 50.79
CA LYS A 16 8.67 -23.58 49.56
C LYS A 16 7.22 -23.14 49.29
N TRP A 17 6.97 -22.62 48.09
CA TRP A 17 5.64 -22.60 47.49
C TRP A 17 5.36 -23.85 46.65
N ARG A 18 4.29 -24.59 47.01
CA ARG A 18 3.74 -25.69 46.22
C ARG A 18 2.68 -25.18 45.25
N SER A 19 2.64 -25.74 44.05
CA SER A 19 1.50 -25.67 43.15
C SER A 19 0.38 -26.63 43.61
N LEU A 20 -0.87 -26.14 43.76
CA LEU A 20 -2.05 -26.97 44.05
C LEU A 20 -3.35 -26.42 43.42
N GLN A 21 -3.84 -27.16 42.44
CA GLN A 21 -5.24 -27.56 42.16
C GLN A 21 -6.44 -26.73 42.68
N ARG A 22 -7.40 -26.48 41.78
CA ARG A 22 -8.85 -26.70 41.99
C ARG A 22 -9.43 -27.43 40.77
N LEU A 23 -9.73 -28.72 40.85
CA LEU A 23 -10.97 -29.37 41.30
C LEU A 23 -12.22 -29.13 40.43
N LYS A 24 -12.63 -30.20 39.71
CA LYS A 24 -13.94 -30.40 39.09
C LYS A 24 -15.00 -30.78 40.14
N ARG A 25 -16.29 -30.72 39.76
CA ARG A 25 -17.35 -31.61 40.29
C ARG A 25 -17.79 -32.60 39.20
N GLU A 26 -18.02 -33.84 39.61
CA GLU A 26 -18.56 -34.97 38.82
C GLU A 26 -20.12 -35.00 38.92
N LYS A 27 -20.96 -35.86 38.29
CA LYS A 27 -21.01 -37.30 37.89
C LYS A 27 -22.20 -37.53 36.90
N PRO A 28 -22.57 -38.75 36.43
CA PRO A 28 -21.81 -39.95 35.95
C PRO A 28 -22.40 -40.66 34.68
N GLY A 29 -21.72 -41.71 34.18
CA GLY A 29 -22.26 -42.83 33.35
C GLY A 29 -22.39 -42.59 31.83
N ASP A 30 -22.03 -43.50 30.91
CA ASP A 30 -21.50 -44.89 30.99
C ASP A 30 -20.47 -45.22 29.87
N LEU A 31 -19.78 -46.36 30.02
CA LEU A 31 -18.71 -46.93 29.17
C LEU A 31 -19.20 -48.23 28.44
N PRO A 32 -18.40 -49.02 27.68
CA PRO A 32 -17.26 -48.74 26.77
C PRO A 32 -17.28 -49.55 25.42
N GLN A 33 -16.33 -49.31 24.49
CA GLN A 33 -15.19 -50.23 24.15
C GLN A 33 -14.49 -50.01 22.77
N ILE A 34 -13.19 -49.68 22.84
CA ILE A 34 -12.01 -50.34 22.20
C ILE A 34 -11.88 -50.43 20.65
N LEU A 35 -10.83 -49.82 20.06
CA LEU A 35 -9.60 -50.53 19.60
C LEU A 35 -8.42 -49.59 19.18
N LYS A 36 -7.27 -50.21 18.87
CA LYS A 36 -5.89 -49.65 18.88
C LYS A 36 -5.36 -49.08 17.55
N CYS A 37 -4.30 -48.29 17.66
CA CYS A 37 -3.44 -47.78 16.58
C CYS A 37 -2.63 -48.86 15.83
N ALA A 38 -2.29 -48.60 14.56
CA ALA A 38 -0.98 -48.93 13.95
C ALA A 38 -0.76 -48.17 12.61
N VAL A 39 0.51 -47.82 12.33
CA VAL A 39 1.13 -47.20 11.13
C VAL A 39 2.61 -47.72 11.17
N PRO A 40 3.49 -47.73 10.11
CA PRO A 40 3.43 -47.29 8.70
C PRO A 40 3.78 -48.40 7.65
N HIS A 41 3.67 -48.11 6.34
CA HIS A 41 4.84 -47.88 5.44
C HIS A 41 4.54 -47.91 3.93
N GLU A 42 5.33 -47.08 3.23
CA GLU A 42 5.88 -47.22 1.87
C GLU A 42 5.03 -47.05 0.59
N VAL A 43 5.72 -46.49 -0.40
CA VAL A 43 5.26 -46.10 -1.75
C VAL A 43 6.16 -46.78 -2.76
N THR A 44 5.61 -47.66 -3.60
CA THR A 44 6.30 -48.11 -4.82
C THR A 44 5.32 -48.18 -6.00
N ARG A 45 5.80 -47.72 -7.17
CA ARG A 45 5.08 -47.62 -8.44
C ARG A 45 4.62 -48.99 -8.97
N LEU A 46 3.53 -49.00 -9.76
CA LEU A 46 3.47 -49.62 -11.11
C LEU A 46 2.12 -49.32 -11.81
N LEU A 47 2.17 -48.98 -13.10
CA LEU A 47 1.07 -49.12 -14.08
C LEU A 47 1.02 -50.62 -14.54
N PRO A 48 -0.06 -51.17 -15.17
CA PRO A 48 -0.90 -50.51 -16.19
C PRO A 48 -2.39 -50.99 -16.34
N THR A 49 -3.01 -50.58 -17.46
CA THR A 49 -4.12 -51.22 -18.23
C THR A 49 -5.56 -51.33 -17.67
N ALA A 50 -6.43 -50.51 -18.26
CA ALA A 50 -7.78 -50.79 -18.82
C ALA A 50 -8.66 -51.94 -18.29
N SER A 51 -9.93 -51.64 -17.94
CA SER A 51 -11.11 -52.02 -18.75
C SER A 51 -12.48 -51.53 -18.19
N SER A 52 -13.36 -51.18 -19.14
CA SER A 52 -14.84 -51.15 -19.15
C SER A 52 -15.72 -51.06 -17.87
N SER A 53 -16.61 -50.05 -17.93
CA SER A 53 -18.07 -50.10 -17.64
C SER A 53 -18.61 -50.40 -16.23
N THR A 54 -19.38 -49.44 -15.70
CA THR A 54 -20.85 -49.62 -15.51
C THR A 54 -21.57 -48.27 -15.39
N ILE A 55 -22.83 -48.23 -15.80
CA ILE A 55 -23.68 -47.02 -15.88
C ILE A 55 -24.49 -46.88 -14.59
N SER A 56 -24.61 -45.67 -14.06
CA SER A 56 -25.76 -45.28 -13.22
C SER A 56 -26.03 -43.78 -13.34
N SER A 57 -27.31 -43.44 -13.41
CA SER A 57 -27.85 -42.09 -13.58
C SER A 57 -27.96 -41.32 -12.27
N ASP A 58 -27.68 -40.01 -12.27
CA ASP A 58 -28.74 -39.06 -11.88
C ASP A 58 -28.50 -37.62 -12.36
N SER A 59 -29.58 -36.87 -12.54
CA SER A 59 -29.58 -35.53 -13.14
C SER A 59 -29.60 -34.40 -12.09
N LYS A 60 -28.60 -33.52 -12.10
CA LYS A 60 -28.60 -32.27 -11.31
C LYS A 60 -28.19 -31.06 -12.14
N ARG A 61 -29.07 -30.06 -12.21
CA ARG A 61 -28.83 -28.73 -12.81
C ARG A 61 -27.88 -27.91 -11.92
N PRO A 62 -26.86 -27.23 -12.45
CA PRO A 62 -26.08 -26.25 -11.68
C PRO A 62 -26.91 -24.99 -11.39
N ARG A 63 -26.84 -24.48 -10.16
CA ARG A 63 -27.37 -23.14 -9.79
C ARG A 63 -26.27 -22.10 -10.00
N LEU A 64 -26.63 -20.95 -10.58
CA LEU A 64 -25.72 -19.81 -10.73
C LEU A 64 -25.53 -19.10 -9.38
N HIS A 65 -24.28 -19.07 -8.90
CA HIS A 65 -23.83 -18.13 -7.87
C HIS A 65 -22.94 -17.07 -8.53
N TYR A 66 -23.23 -15.80 -8.27
CA TYR A 66 -22.36 -14.67 -8.61
C TYR A 66 -21.51 -14.33 -7.39
N GLY A 67 -20.19 -14.37 -7.53
CA GLY A 67 -19.20 -14.07 -6.48
C GLY A 67 -17.87 -13.67 -7.12
N PRO A 68 -17.07 -12.79 -6.48
CA PRO A 68 -15.97 -12.13 -7.17
C PRO A 68 -14.69 -12.99 -7.26
N SER A 69 -14.07 -12.97 -8.44
CA SER A 69 -12.63 -13.20 -8.68
C SER A 69 -11.95 -14.32 -7.85
N ALA A 70 -12.38 -15.57 -8.03
CA ALA A 70 -11.56 -16.72 -7.65
C ALA A 70 -10.44 -16.92 -8.68
N GLN A 71 -9.20 -17.14 -8.21
CA GLN A 71 -8.03 -17.37 -9.06
C GLN A 71 -8.20 -18.66 -9.88
N LEU A 72 -8.05 -18.56 -11.19
CA LEU A 72 -8.10 -19.72 -12.08
C LEU A 72 -6.75 -20.47 -12.03
N GLU A 73 -6.71 -21.63 -11.38
CA GLU A 73 -5.57 -22.53 -11.44
C GLU A 73 -5.29 -22.91 -12.90
N ARG A 74 -4.09 -22.59 -13.41
CA ARG A 74 -3.63 -23.01 -14.73
C ARG A 74 -3.29 -24.51 -14.74
N VAL A 75 -4.32 -25.35 -14.83
CA VAL A 75 -4.15 -26.70 -15.38
C VAL A 75 -3.90 -26.55 -16.87
N GLY A 76 -2.79 -27.08 -17.37
CA GLY A 76 -2.36 -26.91 -18.75
C GLY A 76 -3.32 -27.56 -19.76
N LEU A 77 -4.18 -26.75 -20.37
CA LEU A 77 -5.02 -27.17 -21.49
C LEU A 77 -4.15 -27.37 -22.73
N LYS A 78 -4.16 -28.61 -23.27
CA LYS A 78 -3.70 -28.86 -24.63
C LYS A 78 -4.69 -28.20 -25.58
N LEU A 79 -4.29 -27.10 -26.22
CA LEU A 79 -5.08 -26.48 -27.28
C LEU A 79 -5.27 -27.49 -28.41
N SER A 80 -6.50 -27.76 -28.83
CA SER A 80 -6.71 -28.41 -30.11
C SER A 80 -6.21 -27.48 -31.22
N GLY A 81 -5.56 -28.05 -32.25
CA GLY A 81 -5.13 -27.29 -33.43
C GLY A 81 -6.27 -26.87 -34.35
N ARG A 82 -7.48 -26.70 -33.82
CA ARG A 82 -8.72 -26.38 -34.54
C ARG A 82 -8.94 -24.87 -34.56
N ILE A 83 -9.57 -24.38 -35.62
CA ILE A 83 -9.80 -22.96 -35.83
C ILE A 83 -11.14 -22.56 -35.19
N PRO A 84 -11.21 -21.51 -34.35
CA PRO A 84 -12.39 -21.20 -33.53
C PRO A 84 -13.72 -21.08 -34.29
N HIS A 85 -13.72 -20.48 -35.48
CA HIS A 85 -14.95 -20.30 -36.26
C HIS A 85 -15.46 -21.61 -36.89
N VAL A 86 -14.58 -22.55 -37.23
CA VAL A 86 -14.96 -23.87 -37.77
C VAL A 86 -15.76 -24.66 -36.73
N VAL A 87 -15.42 -24.54 -35.44
CA VAL A 87 -16.17 -25.15 -34.33
C VAL A 87 -17.60 -24.59 -34.25
N LEU A 88 -17.78 -23.30 -34.54
CA LEU A 88 -19.11 -22.66 -34.58
C LEU A 88 -19.89 -22.98 -35.87
N GLU A 89 -19.22 -23.14 -37.01
CA GLU A 89 -19.85 -23.61 -38.25
C GLU A 89 -20.28 -25.09 -38.15
N GLU A 90 -19.49 -25.95 -37.48
CA GLU A 90 -19.93 -27.30 -37.12
C GLU A 90 -21.15 -27.25 -36.17
N CYS A 91 -21.18 -26.29 -35.24
CA CYS A 91 -22.32 -26.09 -34.33
C CYS A 91 -23.62 -25.72 -35.09
N LEU A 92 -23.54 -24.86 -36.11
CA LEU A 92 -24.65 -24.56 -37.03
C LEU A 92 -25.13 -25.83 -37.76
N LYS A 93 -24.21 -26.63 -38.33
CA LYS A 93 -24.55 -27.89 -39.01
C LYS A 93 -25.20 -28.92 -38.07
N CYS A 94 -24.71 -29.05 -36.82
CA CYS A 94 -25.36 -29.88 -35.81
C CYS A 94 -26.79 -29.42 -35.52
N MET A 95 -27.07 -28.12 -35.57
CA MET A 95 -28.41 -27.55 -35.37
C MET A 95 -29.35 -27.79 -36.55
N GLU A 96 -28.87 -27.69 -37.79
CA GLU A 96 -29.63 -28.08 -39.00
C GLU A 96 -30.00 -29.57 -38.97
N ASN A 97 -29.08 -30.41 -38.48
CA ASN A 97 -29.29 -31.85 -38.30
C ASN A 97 -30.07 -32.23 -37.02
N GLY A 98 -30.42 -31.26 -36.16
CA GLY A 98 -31.16 -31.48 -34.92
C GLY A 98 -30.38 -32.15 -33.77
N ASP A 99 -29.07 -32.31 -33.88
CA ASP A 99 -28.21 -32.93 -32.86
C ASP A 99 -27.92 -31.98 -31.68
N LYS A 100 -28.74 -32.10 -30.64
CA LYS A 100 -28.59 -31.34 -29.40
C LYS A 100 -27.27 -31.63 -28.65
N PHE A 101 -26.72 -32.85 -28.75
CA PHE A 101 -25.49 -33.19 -28.03
C PHE A 101 -24.26 -32.60 -28.74
N GLY A 102 -24.21 -32.67 -30.06
CA GLY A 102 -23.20 -31.98 -30.88
C GLY A 102 -23.14 -30.48 -30.62
N ILE A 103 -24.30 -29.80 -30.58
CA ILE A 103 -24.38 -28.36 -30.27
C ILE A 103 -23.75 -28.03 -28.90
N PHE A 104 -24.15 -28.72 -27.83
CA PHE A 104 -23.58 -28.47 -26.49
C PHE A 104 -22.09 -28.83 -26.39
N SER A 105 -21.65 -29.87 -27.11
CA SER A 105 -20.24 -30.26 -27.16
C SER A 105 -19.38 -29.16 -27.81
N ARG A 106 -19.78 -28.68 -28.99
CA ARG A 106 -19.07 -27.63 -29.74
C ARG A 106 -19.09 -26.27 -29.03
N LEU A 107 -20.20 -25.90 -28.38
CA LEU A 107 -20.24 -24.69 -27.54
C LEU A 107 -19.32 -24.79 -26.31
N ARG A 108 -19.17 -25.99 -25.72
CA ARG A 108 -18.24 -26.21 -24.60
C ARG A 108 -16.77 -26.17 -25.05
N GLU A 109 -16.44 -26.78 -26.19
CA GLU A 109 -15.11 -26.71 -26.84
C GLU A 109 -14.73 -25.26 -27.13
N PHE A 110 -15.62 -24.49 -27.78
CA PHE A 110 -15.39 -23.08 -28.06
C PHE A 110 -15.13 -22.25 -26.79
N PHE A 111 -15.89 -22.47 -25.71
CA PHE A 111 -15.66 -21.79 -24.43
C PHE A 111 -14.34 -22.20 -23.76
N GLY A 112 -14.01 -23.50 -23.76
CA GLY A 112 -12.87 -24.04 -23.03
C GLY A 112 -11.51 -23.81 -23.72
N GLU A 113 -11.47 -23.82 -25.05
CA GLU A 113 -10.21 -23.83 -25.81
C GLU A 113 -9.98 -22.57 -26.65
N HIS A 114 -11.02 -21.80 -26.97
CA HIS A 114 -10.93 -20.74 -27.99
C HIS A 114 -11.33 -19.34 -27.51
N LEU A 115 -12.36 -19.22 -26.66
CA LEU A 115 -12.92 -17.91 -26.25
C LEU A 115 -11.90 -16.98 -25.55
N SER A 116 -10.92 -17.53 -24.84
CA SER A 116 -9.90 -16.77 -24.11
C SER A 116 -8.64 -16.41 -24.92
N ILE A 117 -8.50 -16.93 -26.15
CA ILE A 117 -7.31 -16.79 -27.02
C ILE A 117 -7.74 -16.25 -28.41
N LEU A 118 -8.94 -15.66 -28.51
CA LEU A 118 -9.54 -15.26 -29.77
C LEU A 118 -8.88 -14.00 -30.35
N SER A 119 -8.23 -14.13 -31.51
CA SER A 119 -7.59 -12.99 -32.21
C SER A 119 -8.62 -11.93 -32.62
N ALA A 120 -8.19 -10.67 -32.68
CA ALA A 120 -9.05 -9.52 -33.03
C ALA A 120 -9.83 -9.76 -34.33
N ASP A 121 -9.16 -10.26 -35.38
CA ASP A 121 -9.75 -10.55 -36.68
C ASP A 121 -10.88 -11.61 -36.61
N SER A 122 -10.78 -12.55 -35.66
CA SER A 122 -11.76 -13.63 -35.50
C SER A 122 -12.98 -13.22 -34.65
N GLN A 123 -12.91 -12.13 -33.89
CA GLN A 123 -13.93 -11.73 -32.93
C GLN A 123 -15.27 -11.39 -33.62
N ILE A 124 -15.23 -10.57 -34.68
CA ILE A 124 -16.44 -10.19 -35.44
C ILE A 124 -17.13 -11.43 -36.03
N TYR A 125 -16.36 -12.31 -36.69
CA TYR A 125 -16.91 -13.49 -37.36
C TYR A 125 -17.49 -14.50 -36.37
N CYS A 126 -16.80 -14.76 -35.24
CA CYS A 126 -17.32 -15.66 -34.21
C CYS A 126 -18.58 -15.11 -33.52
N ALA A 127 -18.64 -13.80 -33.26
CA ALA A 127 -19.83 -13.18 -32.69
C ALA A 127 -21.04 -13.22 -33.64
N LYS A 128 -20.81 -13.06 -34.95
CA LYS A 128 -21.82 -13.24 -36.01
C LYS A 128 -22.37 -14.66 -36.04
N LEU A 129 -21.50 -15.67 -36.04
CA LEU A 129 -21.89 -17.09 -35.97
C LEU A 129 -22.67 -17.43 -34.70
N LEU A 130 -22.23 -16.95 -33.52
CA LEU A 130 -22.96 -17.12 -32.25
C LEU A 130 -24.36 -16.48 -32.30
N THR A 131 -24.50 -15.33 -32.96
CA THR A 131 -25.80 -14.66 -33.14
C THR A 131 -26.72 -15.49 -34.04
N GLN A 132 -26.20 -16.06 -35.12
CA GLN A 132 -26.97 -16.96 -36.01
C GLN A 132 -27.42 -18.23 -35.29
N ILE A 133 -26.55 -18.86 -34.50
CA ILE A 133 -26.89 -20.02 -33.64
C ILE A 133 -28.00 -19.64 -32.64
N ALA A 134 -27.90 -18.46 -32.02
CA ALA A 134 -28.88 -17.97 -31.05
C ALA A 134 -30.30 -17.80 -31.65
N ILE A 135 -30.40 -17.28 -32.88
CA ILE A 135 -31.66 -17.04 -33.61
C ILE A 135 -32.34 -18.35 -34.03
N ALA A 136 -31.59 -19.22 -34.70
CA ALA A 136 -32.13 -20.47 -35.25
C ALA A 136 -32.39 -21.54 -34.17
N SER A 137 -31.71 -21.46 -33.02
CA SER A 137 -32.06 -22.27 -31.86
C SER A 137 -33.46 -21.94 -31.33
N ARG A 138 -34.30 -22.98 -31.19
CA ARG A 138 -35.57 -22.93 -30.43
C ARG A 138 -35.37 -23.27 -28.94
N VAL A 139 -34.16 -23.59 -28.51
CA VAL A 139 -33.84 -24.02 -27.13
C VAL A 139 -33.22 -22.86 -26.36
N ALA A 140 -33.97 -22.34 -25.38
CA ALA A 140 -33.57 -21.14 -24.63
C ALA A 140 -32.20 -21.26 -23.94
N THR A 141 -31.80 -22.45 -23.47
CA THR A 141 -30.47 -22.65 -22.84
C THR A 141 -29.32 -22.52 -23.83
N ILE A 142 -29.51 -22.93 -25.09
CA ILE A 142 -28.51 -22.79 -26.16
C ILE A 142 -28.43 -21.30 -26.54
N THR A 143 -29.57 -20.66 -26.80
CA THR A 143 -29.65 -19.22 -27.10
C THR A 143 -29.00 -18.36 -26.01
N ASN A 144 -29.30 -18.63 -24.74
CA ASN A 144 -28.69 -17.94 -23.59
C ASN A 144 -27.17 -18.17 -23.51
N THR A 145 -26.70 -19.39 -23.80
CA THR A 145 -25.26 -19.69 -23.83
C THR A 145 -24.54 -18.89 -24.93
N CYS A 146 -25.12 -18.84 -26.13
CA CYS A 146 -24.57 -18.08 -27.26
C CYS A 146 -24.55 -16.57 -26.98
N LEU A 147 -25.62 -15.99 -26.44
CA LEU A 147 -25.69 -14.58 -26.06
C LEU A 147 -24.64 -14.21 -24.99
N LEU A 148 -24.40 -15.10 -24.02
CA LEU A 148 -23.39 -14.90 -22.99
C LEU A 148 -21.95 -14.90 -23.56
N TYR A 149 -21.63 -15.84 -24.46
CA TYR A 149 -20.32 -15.90 -25.10
C TYR A 149 -20.09 -14.72 -26.04
N MET A 150 -21.13 -14.32 -26.77
CA MET A 150 -21.13 -13.13 -27.60
C MET A 150 -20.86 -11.85 -26.77
N LEU A 151 -21.52 -11.69 -25.62
CA LEU A 151 -21.27 -10.58 -24.69
C LEU A 151 -19.83 -10.61 -24.14
N HIS A 152 -19.23 -11.79 -23.94
CA HIS A 152 -17.83 -11.92 -23.54
C HIS A 152 -16.86 -11.48 -24.65
N ILE A 153 -17.12 -11.85 -25.91
CA ILE A 153 -16.34 -11.36 -27.07
C ILE A 153 -16.46 -9.84 -27.18
N CYS A 154 -17.68 -9.30 -27.06
CA CYS A 154 -17.95 -7.86 -27.13
C CYS A 154 -17.17 -7.06 -26.07
N LYS A 155 -17.02 -7.60 -24.85
CA LYS A 155 -16.27 -6.96 -23.76
C LYS A 155 -14.74 -7.04 -23.91
N LEU A 156 -14.23 -7.98 -24.70
CA LEU A 156 -12.78 -8.17 -24.94
C LEU A 156 -12.25 -7.44 -26.18
N SER A 157 -13.13 -6.93 -27.04
CA SER A 157 -12.71 -6.32 -28.31
C SER A 157 -12.44 -4.82 -28.20
N ASP A 158 -11.41 -4.36 -28.90
CA ASP A 158 -11.18 -2.94 -29.16
C ASP A 158 -12.13 -2.39 -30.25
N LEU A 159 -12.68 -3.26 -31.11
CA LEU A 159 -13.55 -2.91 -32.25
C LEU A 159 -15.05 -2.99 -31.89
N LYS A 160 -15.43 -2.40 -30.75
CA LYS A 160 -16.78 -2.55 -30.16
C LYS A 160 -17.92 -2.12 -31.09
N GLN A 161 -17.76 -1.01 -31.81
CA GLN A 161 -18.81 -0.45 -32.67
C GLN A 161 -19.09 -1.32 -33.91
N SER A 162 -18.06 -1.83 -34.60
CA SER A 162 -18.27 -2.66 -35.79
C SER A 162 -18.84 -4.04 -35.46
N ILE A 163 -18.45 -4.63 -34.32
CA ILE A 163 -19.08 -5.82 -33.78
C ILE A 163 -20.56 -5.56 -33.46
N TRP A 164 -20.87 -4.42 -32.84
CA TRP A 164 -22.23 -4.05 -32.48
C TRP A 164 -23.14 -3.85 -33.69
N ASP A 165 -22.70 -3.11 -34.70
CA ASP A 165 -23.51 -2.81 -35.90
C ASP A 165 -23.90 -4.08 -36.67
N GLU A 166 -23.01 -5.08 -36.73
CA GLU A 166 -23.29 -6.41 -37.30
C GLU A 166 -24.27 -7.23 -36.42
N ILE A 167 -24.07 -7.27 -35.10
CA ILE A 167 -24.90 -8.07 -34.19
C ILE A 167 -26.31 -7.49 -34.08
N VAL A 168 -26.46 -6.18 -33.90
CA VAL A 168 -27.76 -5.55 -33.58
C VAL A 168 -28.77 -5.70 -34.72
N VAL A 169 -28.29 -5.72 -35.97
CA VAL A 169 -29.11 -5.99 -37.16
C VAL A 169 -29.61 -7.44 -37.15
N LEU A 170 -28.74 -8.40 -36.83
CA LEU A 170 -29.09 -9.83 -36.79
C LEU A 170 -30.05 -10.15 -35.63
N VAL A 171 -29.78 -9.62 -34.42
CA VAL A 171 -30.59 -9.82 -33.21
C VAL A 171 -32.02 -9.32 -33.38
N ALA A 172 -32.21 -8.18 -34.07
CA ALA A 172 -33.54 -7.64 -34.34
C ALA A 172 -34.36 -8.51 -35.30
N GLY A 173 -33.69 -9.04 -36.33
CA GLY A 173 -34.30 -9.86 -37.37
C GLY A 173 -35.14 -9.05 -38.38
N ASP A 174 -35.72 -9.76 -39.32
CA ASP A 174 -36.58 -9.18 -40.36
C ASP A 174 -38.01 -8.93 -39.82
N LYS A 175 -38.62 -7.81 -40.21
CA LYS A 175 -39.87 -7.30 -39.60
C LYS A 175 -41.06 -8.25 -39.77
N ASP A 176 -41.04 -9.07 -40.82
CA ASP A 176 -42.18 -9.90 -41.22
C ASP A 176 -42.19 -11.30 -40.56
N LYS A 177 -41.18 -11.65 -39.74
CA LYS A 177 -41.07 -12.96 -39.07
C LYS A 177 -41.03 -12.85 -37.54
N LYS A 178 -42.18 -12.55 -36.94
CA LYS A 178 -42.35 -12.40 -35.47
C LYS A 178 -41.81 -13.57 -34.64
N GLU A 179 -41.92 -14.82 -35.10
CA GLU A 179 -41.42 -16.01 -34.39
C GLU A 179 -39.88 -16.16 -34.39
N ALA A 180 -39.20 -15.52 -35.35
CA ALA A 180 -37.75 -15.60 -35.50
C ALA A 180 -37.01 -14.57 -34.64
N SER A 181 -37.64 -13.43 -34.33
CA SER A 181 -37.03 -12.34 -33.57
C SER A 181 -36.80 -12.73 -32.09
N LEU A 182 -35.60 -12.44 -31.58
CA LEU A 182 -35.24 -12.71 -30.18
C LEU A 182 -36.02 -11.81 -29.20
N PHE A 183 -36.51 -10.66 -29.65
CA PHE A 183 -37.28 -9.71 -28.84
C PHE A 183 -38.65 -10.21 -28.36
N HIS A 184 -39.15 -11.35 -28.84
CA HIS A 184 -40.46 -11.90 -28.46
C HIS A 184 -40.34 -13.20 -27.63
N ARG A 185 -39.18 -13.44 -26.99
CA ARG A 185 -38.88 -14.66 -26.24
C ARG A 185 -38.57 -14.36 -24.75
N PRO A 186 -39.56 -14.32 -23.83
CA PRO A 186 -39.35 -13.92 -22.44
C PRO A 186 -38.31 -14.71 -21.64
N THR A 187 -37.97 -15.93 -22.07
CA THR A 187 -36.98 -16.82 -21.44
C THR A 187 -35.52 -16.43 -21.72
N ILE A 188 -35.27 -15.44 -22.59
CA ILE A 188 -33.93 -14.93 -22.92
C ILE A 188 -33.78 -13.42 -22.62
N TYR A 189 -34.85 -12.76 -22.15
CA TYR A 189 -34.87 -11.32 -21.91
C TYR A 189 -33.77 -10.85 -20.94
N ALA A 190 -33.46 -11.59 -19.87
CA ALA A 190 -32.38 -11.24 -18.96
C ALA A 190 -31.03 -11.02 -19.69
N LEU A 191 -30.64 -11.95 -20.56
CA LEU A 191 -29.36 -11.86 -21.27
C LEU A 191 -29.40 -10.83 -22.40
N LEU A 192 -30.54 -10.72 -23.09
CA LEU A 192 -30.74 -9.72 -24.13
C LEU A 192 -30.69 -8.30 -23.55
N LEU A 193 -31.32 -8.06 -22.40
CA LEU A 193 -31.25 -6.79 -21.67
C LEU A 193 -29.82 -6.48 -21.20
N THR A 194 -29.07 -7.45 -20.65
CA THR A 194 -27.65 -7.20 -20.28
C THR A 194 -26.73 -6.91 -21.47
N LEU A 195 -27.09 -7.37 -22.67
CA LEU A 195 -26.37 -7.02 -23.90
C LEU A 195 -26.64 -5.56 -24.30
N PHE A 196 -27.90 -5.11 -24.27
CA PHE A 196 -28.26 -3.71 -24.53
C PHE A 196 -27.79 -2.76 -23.42
N GLU A 197 -27.78 -3.20 -22.17
CA GLU A 197 -27.15 -2.49 -21.03
C GLU A 197 -25.65 -2.24 -21.30
N TRP A 198 -24.92 -3.28 -21.71
CA TRP A 198 -23.50 -3.14 -22.07
C TRP A 198 -23.32 -2.14 -23.23
N ALA A 199 -24.12 -2.25 -24.29
CA ALA A 199 -24.03 -1.35 -25.44
C ALA A 199 -24.30 0.12 -25.06
N LEU A 200 -25.30 0.39 -24.22
CA LEU A 200 -25.53 1.72 -23.64
C LEU A 200 -24.34 2.22 -22.81
N SER A 201 -23.76 1.35 -21.98
CA SER A 201 -22.66 1.73 -21.09
C SER A 201 -21.41 2.22 -21.85
N GLU A 202 -21.15 1.60 -23.01
CA GLU A 202 -20.05 1.90 -23.95
C GLU A 202 -20.38 3.04 -24.93
N GLY A 203 -21.62 3.57 -24.93
CA GLY A 203 -22.04 4.66 -25.83
C GLY A 203 -22.33 4.22 -27.27
N LEU A 204 -22.67 2.95 -27.50
CA LEU A 204 -22.95 2.41 -28.83
C LEU A 204 -24.36 2.81 -29.31
N LYS A 205 -24.49 3.07 -30.61
CA LYS A 205 -25.77 3.53 -31.19
C LYS A 205 -26.82 2.40 -31.22
N ILE A 206 -27.91 2.56 -30.48
CA ILE A 206 -29.06 1.63 -30.48
C ILE A 206 -30.12 2.03 -31.53
N GLY A 207 -30.31 3.34 -31.74
CA GLY A 207 -31.21 3.88 -32.76
C GLY A 207 -32.64 3.33 -32.67
N ARG A 208 -33.17 2.83 -33.79
CA ARG A 208 -34.58 2.43 -33.95
C ARG A 208 -35.08 1.31 -33.04
N TYR A 209 -34.18 0.57 -32.38
CA TYR A 209 -34.56 -0.57 -31.54
C TYR A 209 -34.87 -0.17 -30.08
N MET A 210 -34.53 1.05 -29.67
CA MET A 210 -34.62 1.49 -28.27
C MET A 210 -36.02 1.28 -27.68
N GLN A 211 -37.08 1.63 -28.41
CA GLN A 211 -38.46 1.46 -27.97
C GLN A 211 -38.82 -0.02 -27.74
N GLN A 212 -38.30 -0.94 -28.54
CA GLN A 212 -38.55 -2.39 -28.38
C GLN A 212 -37.85 -2.93 -27.13
N VAL A 213 -36.63 -2.46 -26.85
CA VAL A 213 -35.87 -2.82 -25.64
C VAL A 213 -36.54 -2.26 -24.38
N ILE A 214 -37.07 -1.03 -24.44
CA ILE A 214 -37.85 -0.43 -23.34
C ILE A 214 -39.10 -1.28 -23.03
N CYS A 215 -39.90 -1.65 -24.04
CA CYS A 215 -41.07 -2.53 -23.83
C CYS A 215 -40.68 -3.89 -23.22
N MET A 216 -39.58 -4.50 -23.69
CA MET A 216 -39.03 -5.75 -23.14
C MET A 216 -38.60 -5.57 -21.67
N ALA A 217 -38.00 -4.44 -21.31
CA ALA A 217 -37.60 -4.13 -19.95
C ALA A 217 -38.82 -3.91 -19.03
N GLU A 218 -39.87 -3.22 -19.49
CA GLU A 218 -41.13 -3.06 -18.75
C GLU A 218 -41.84 -4.39 -18.48
N GLU A 219 -41.88 -5.29 -19.46
CA GLU A 219 -42.41 -6.65 -19.29
C GLU A 219 -41.54 -7.43 -18.29
N SER A 220 -40.22 -7.31 -18.40
CA SER A 220 -39.25 -7.99 -17.55
C SER A 220 -39.32 -7.58 -16.08
N ILE A 221 -39.65 -6.32 -15.76
CA ILE A 221 -39.93 -5.88 -14.37
C ILE A 221 -41.12 -6.61 -13.77
N ARG A 222 -42.14 -6.95 -14.57
CA ARG A 222 -43.35 -7.66 -14.12
C ARG A 222 -43.16 -9.19 -14.13
N SER A 223 -42.00 -9.69 -14.56
CA SER A 223 -41.70 -11.12 -14.68
C SER A 223 -41.58 -11.80 -13.32
N THR A 224 -41.98 -13.07 -13.26
CA THR A 224 -41.73 -13.96 -12.12
C THR A 224 -40.24 -14.29 -11.96
N ASP A 225 -39.46 -14.30 -13.05
CA ASP A 225 -38.01 -14.55 -12.98
C ASP A 225 -37.27 -13.32 -12.43
N GLN A 226 -36.55 -13.54 -11.33
CA GLN A 226 -35.64 -12.57 -10.70
C GLN A 226 -34.59 -12.00 -11.67
N ASN A 227 -34.12 -12.79 -12.64
CA ASN A 227 -33.02 -12.42 -13.54
C ASN A 227 -33.53 -11.40 -14.57
N ASN A 228 -34.76 -11.58 -15.07
CA ASN A 228 -35.43 -10.61 -15.92
C ASN A 228 -35.64 -9.29 -15.15
N ARG A 229 -36.10 -9.33 -13.89
CA ARG A 229 -36.26 -8.12 -13.05
C ARG A 229 -34.92 -7.39 -12.83
N ILE A 230 -33.84 -8.11 -12.50
CA ILE A 230 -32.50 -7.54 -12.30
C ILE A 230 -31.96 -6.89 -13.58
N ALA A 231 -32.03 -7.61 -14.72
CA ALA A 231 -31.53 -7.08 -15.99
C ALA A 231 -32.31 -5.86 -16.46
N ALA A 232 -33.63 -5.82 -16.23
CA ALA A 232 -34.44 -4.65 -16.53
C ALA A 232 -34.08 -3.44 -15.64
N ILE A 233 -33.88 -3.65 -14.34
CA ILE A 233 -33.42 -2.61 -13.42
C ILE A 233 -32.09 -2.00 -13.90
N ASN A 234 -31.09 -2.85 -14.19
CA ASN A 234 -29.78 -2.37 -14.67
C ASN A 234 -29.90 -1.62 -16.01
N PHE A 235 -30.71 -2.13 -16.93
CA PHE A 235 -30.96 -1.49 -18.23
C PHE A 235 -31.58 -0.10 -18.06
N PHE A 236 -32.66 0.05 -17.27
CA PHE A 236 -33.31 1.35 -17.06
C PHE A 236 -32.40 2.37 -16.37
N VAL A 237 -31.62 1.94 -15.36
CA VAL A 237 -30.63 2.79 -14.69
C VAL A 237 -29.56 3.25 -15.68
N THR A 238 -29.01 2.33 -16.50
CA THR A 238 -27.98 2.67 -17.49
C THR A 238 -28.53 3.58 -18.59
N CYS A 239 -29.76 3.33 -19.06
CA CYS A 239 -30.48 4.18 -20.01
C CYS A 239 -30.61 5.62 -19.52
N LEU A 240 -31.06 5.80 -18.27
CA LEU A 240 -31.24 7.13 -17.67
C LEU A 240 -29.90 7.89 -17.50
N LEU A 241 -28.80 7.18 -17.21
CA LEU A 241 -27.48 7.78 -17.01
C LEU A 241 -26.71 8.07 -18.32
N LYS A 242 -27.11 7.46 -19.43
CA LYS A 242 -26.39 7.51 -20.73
C LYS A 242 -27.19 8.14 -21.87
N GLY A 243 -28.45 8.53 -21.65
CA GLY A 243 -29.24 9.24 -22.66
C GLY A 243 -28.58 10.56 -23.08
N GLU A 244 -28.44 10.77 -24.39
CA GLU A 244 -27.89 12.02 -24.97
C GLU A 244 -28.83 13.22 -24.78
N GLU A 245 -30.13 12.96 -24.58
CA GLU A 245 -31.13 13.96 -24.22
C GLU A 245 -31.17 14.17 -22.69
N LEU A 246 -31.37 15.41 -22.26
CA LEU A 246 -31.58 15.78 -20.86
C LEU A 246 -32.79 15.02 -20.29
N CYS A 247 -32.55 13.85 -19.67
CA CYS A 247 -33.59 12.96 -19.13
C CYS A 247 -34.65 13.79 -18.37
N SER A 248 -35.92 13.60 -18.71
CA SER A 248 -36.98 14.42 -18.14
C SER A 248 -37.09 14.18 -16.63
N VAL A 249 -37.53 15.21 -15.90
CA VAL A 249 -37.79 15.07 -14.45
C VAL A 249 -38.83 13.97 -14.18
N GLN A 250 -39.76 13.76 -15.12
CA GLN A 250 -40.81 12.76 -15.03
C GLN A 250 -40.29 11.32 -15.17
N GLU A 251 -39.36 11.06 -16.08
CA GLU A 251 -38.72 9.73 -16.23
C GLU A 251 -37.85 9.39 -15.02
N PHE A 252 -37.12 10.38 -14.48
CA PHE A 252 -36.35 10.21 -13.25
C PHE A 252 -37.25 9.81 -12.09
N LEU A 253 -38.33 10.57 -11.82
CA LEU A 253 -39.29 10.27 -10.76
C LEU A 253 -40.05 8.95 -10.99
N TRP A 254 -40.32 8.57 -12.24
CA TRP A 254 -40.91 7.28 -12.58
C TRP A 254 -39.97 6.13 -12.22
N LEU A 255 -38.70 6.20 -12.67
CA LEU A 255 -37.71 5.15 -12.40
C LEU A 255 -37.44 5.05 -10.90
N GLU A 256 -37.30 6.20 -10.22
CA GLU A 256 -37.12 6.28 -8.78
C GLU A 256 -38.24 5.54 -8.03
N LYS A 257 -39.50 5.79 -8.38
CA LYS A 257 -40.68 5.11 -7.82
C LYS A 257 -40.71 3.61 -8.15
N VAL A 258 -40.26 3.22 -9.34
CA VAL A 258 -40.15 1.81 -9.75
C VAL A 258 -39.08 1.08 -8.92
N LEU A 259 -37.88 1.66 -8.78
CA LEU A 259 -36.79 1.10 -7.98
C LEU A 259 -37.17 1.03 -6.50
N SER A 260 -37.82 2.07 -5.96
CA SER A 260 -38.43 2.04 -4.63
C SER A 260 -39.33 0.82 -4.43
N LYS A 261 -40.21 0.51 -5.40
CA LYS A 261 -41.06 -0.68 -5.31
C LYS A 261 -40.26 -1.99 -5.40
N MET A 262 -39.19 -2.03 -6.21
CA MET A 262 -38.31 -3.20 -6.34
C MET A 262 -37.37 -3.40 -5.14
N ALA A 263 -37.11 -2.34 -4.34
CA ALA A 263 -36.38 -2.45 -3.08
C ALA A 263 -37.15 -3.26 -2.00
N GLU A 264 -38.44 -3.49 -2.20
CA GLU A 264 -39.30 -4.37 -1.39
C GLU A 264 -39.60 -5.73 -2.05
N ASP A 265 -38.90 -6.08 -3.14
CA ASP A 265 -39.09 -7.37 -3.82
C ASP A 265 -38.82 -8.57 -2.91
N ARG A 266 -39.50 -9.69 -3.17
CA ARG A 266 -39.36 -10.95 -2.42
C ARG A 266 -37.94 -11.50 -2.49
N ASP A 267 -37.28 -11.41 -3.65
CA ASP A 267 -35.90 -11.89 -3.84
C ASP A 267 -34.86 -10.84 -3.43
N SER A 268 -33.88 -11.25 -2.63
CA SER A 268 -32.85 -10.35 -2.11
C SER A 268 -31.94 -9.75 -3.18
N ARG A 269 -31.73 -10.43 -4.32
CA ARG A 269 -30.89 -9.91 -5.42
C ARG A 269 -31.60 -8.81 -6.20
N VAL A 270 -32.93 -8.91 -6.35
CA VAL A 270 -33.74 -7.84 -6.95
C VAL A 270 -33.70 -6.60 -6.04
N ARG A 271 -33.84 -6.77 -4.72
CA ARG A 271 -33.67 -5.67 -3.75
C ARG A 271 -32.28 -5.02 -3.85
N ILE A 272 -31.22 -5.82 -3.96
CA ILE A 272 -29.84 -5.32 -4.13
C ILE A 272 -29.70 -4.53 -5.44
N ALA A 273 -30.21 -5.04 -6.56
CA ALA A 273 -30.15 -4.34 -7.85
C ALA A 273 -30.92 -3.01 -7.80
N ALA A 274 -32.13 -3.02 -7.23
CA ALA A 274 -32.96 -1.83 -7.10
C ALA A 274 -32.30 -0.73 -6.25
N VAL A 275 -31.76 -1.12 -5.10
CA VAL A 275 -31.10 -0.19 -4.18
C VAL A 275 -29.79 0.34 -4.74
N LYS A 276 -28.99 -0.49 -5.42
CA LYS A 276 -27.82 -0.01 -6.16
C LYS A 276 -28.20 0.97 -7.28
N GLY A 277 -29.32 0.75 -7.95
CA GLY A 277 -29.89 1.68 -8.92
C GLY A 277 -30.25 3.04 -8.31
N LEU A 278 -30.82 3.06 -7.10
CA LEU A 278 -31.07 4.30 -6.36
C LEU A 278 -29.76 4.99 -5.96
N SER A 279 -28.75 4.25 -5.50
CA SER A 279 -27.41 4.78 -5.20
C SER A 279 -26.74 5.41 -6.43
N THR A 280 -26.80 4.76 -7.60
CA THR A 280 -26.21 5.32 -8.83
C THR A 280 -27.02 6.50 -9.38
N MET A 281 -28.34 6.52 -9.23
CA MET A 281 -29.17 7.69 -9.51
C MET A 281 -28.79 8.88 -8.62
N ALA A 282 -28.60 8.68 -7.31
CA ALA A 282 -28.15 9.72 -6.40
C ALA A 282 -26.74 10.26 -6.75
N ALA A 283 -25.83 9.37 -7.18
CA ALA A 283 -24.48 9.74 -7.59
C ALA A 283 -24.42 10.54 -8.92
N SER A 284 -25.51 10.59 -9.70
CA SER A 284 -25.59 11.31 -10.98
C SER A 284 -25.66 12.84 -10.87
N GLY A 285 -25.66 13.38 -9.65
CA GLY A 285 -25.86 14.82 -9.38
C GLY A 285 -27.32 15.26 -9.35
N ARG A 286 -28.28 14.36 -9.63
CA ARG A 286 -29.72 14.59 -9.43
C ARG A 286 -30.15 14.11 -8.05
N LEU A 287 -30.91 14.96 -7.35
CA LEU A 287 -31.36 14.67 -5.98
C LEU A 287 -32.53 13.69 -5.95
N LEU A 288 -32.43 12.67 -5.11
CA LEU A 288 -33.57 11.79 -4.81
C LEU A 288 -34.72 12.57 -4.14
N SER A 289 -35.95 12.17 -4.41
CA SER A 289 -37.16 12.69 -3.78
C SER A 289 -37.19 12.40 -2.29
N PHE A 290 -37.60 13.39 -1.49
CA PHE A 290 -37.80 13.22 -0.05
C PHE A 290 -38.86 12.14 0.27
N THR A 291 -39.80 11.84 -0.64
CA THR A 291 -40.83 10.81 -0.45
C THR A 291 -40.26 9.41 -0.17
N ILE A 292 -38.99 9.17 -0.53
CA ILE A 292 -38.32 7.87 -0.41
C ILE A 292 -37.48 7.79 0.88
N TYR A 293 -37.22 8.91 1.56
CA TYR A 293 -36.40 8.95 2.78
C TYR A 293 -36.88 7.95 3.85
N GLN A 294 -38.19 7.95 4.15
CA GLN A 294 -38.76 7.02 5.12
C GLN A 294 -38.67 5.55 4.67
N GLN A 295 -38.72 5.29 3.36
CA GLN A 295 -38.54 3.94 2.83
C GLN A 295 -37.08 3.48 2.97
N VAL A 296 -36.11 4.35 2.62
CA VAL A 296 -34.67 4.10 2.81
C VAL A 296 -34.33 3.84 4.27
N LYS A 297 -34.93 4.60 5.20
CA LYS A 297 -34.80 4.36 6.63
C LYS A 297 -35.31 2.97 7.05
N ASN A 298 -36.38 2.47 6.44
CA ASN A 298 -36.87 1.11 6.67
C ASN A 298 -35.93 0.04 6.04
N LEU A 299 -35.24 0.36 4.94
CA LEU A 299 -34.24 -0.53 4.33
C LEU A 299 -32.99 -0.74 5.20
N CYS A 300 -32.72 0.14 6.17
CA CYS A 300 -31.70 -0.08 7.20
C CYS A 300 -32.01 -1.28 8.12
N GLU A 301 -33.26 -1.76 8.17
CA GLU A 301 -33.66 -2.95 8.93
C GLU A 301 -33.84 -4.20 8.02
N ASN A 302 -33.36 -4.16 6.75
CA ASN A 302 -33.54 -5.25 5.77
C ASN A 302 -32.71 -6.51 6.11
N SER A 303 -33.21 -7.70 5.73
CA SER A 303 -32.46 -8.96 5.92
C SER A 303 -31.15 -9.06 5.15
N SER A 304 -31.01 -8.34 4.03
CA SER A 304 -29.78 -8.33 3.22
C SER A 304 -28.80 -7.24 3.70
N LYS A 305 -27.59 -7.64 4.11
CA LYS A 305 -26.56 -6.69 4.57
C LYS A 305 -26.15 -5.66 3.52
N ILE A 306 -26.12 -6.06 2.24
CA ILE A 306 -25.81 -5.14 1.14
C ILE A 306 -26.89 -4.05 1.04
N VAL A 307 -28.16 -4.40 1.22
CA VAL A 307 -29.27 -3.43 1.22
C VAL A 307 -29.14 -2.46 2.41
N ARG A 308 -28.82 -2.97 3.61
CA ARG A 308 -28.58 -2.12 4.79
C ARG A 308 -27.42 -1.15 4.57
N THR A 309 -26.28 -1.63 4.08
CA THR A 309 -25.09 -0.83 3.76
C THR A 309 -25.41 0.30 2.78
N GLU A 310 -26.04 0.01 1.65
CA GLU A 310 -26.41 1.03 0.66
C GLU A 310 -27.45 2.02 1.21
N ALA A 311 -28.39 1.56 2.05
CA ALA A 311 -29.36 2.44 2.70
C ALA A 311 -28.70 3.47 3.64
N LEU A 312 -27.64 3.09 4.38
CA LEU A 312 -26.87 4.03 5.21
C LEU A 312 -26.19 5.12 4.36
N TYR A 313 -25.62 4.77 3.21
CA TYR A 313 -25.05 5.75 2.28
C TYR A 313 -26.12 6.69 1.69
N MET A 314 -27.31 6.17 1.36
CA MET A 314 -28.43 7.01 0.90
C MET A 314 -28.95 7.94 2.01
N LEU A 315 -29.05 7.49 3.26
CA LEU A 315 -29.40 8.37 4.39
C LEU A 315 -28.38 9.51 4.55
N LYS A 316 -27.08 9.21 4.43
CA LYS A 316 -26.03 10.23 4.45
C LYS A 316 -26.19 11.25 3.32
N ALA A 317 -26.46 10.76 2.10
CA ALA A 317 -26.73 11.65 0.96
C ALA A 317 -27.95 12.54 1.21
N PHE A 318 -29.04 12.04 1.79
CA PHE A 318 -30.19 12.88 2.16
C PHE A 318 -29.81 13.95 3.19
N ALA A 319 -29.04 13.59 4.22
CA ALA A 319 -28.57 14.49 5.27
C ALA A 319 -27.68 15.63 4.73
N ASP A 320 -26.79 15.33 3.78
CA ASP A 320 -25.89 16.35 3.19
C ASP A 320 -26.62 17.34 2.28
N HIS A 321 -27.64 16.89 1.54
CA HIS A 321 -28.36 17.74 0.59
C HIS A 321 -29.51 18.56 1.21
N ARG A 322 -30.12 18.09 2.31
CA ARG A 322 -31.27 18.76 2.95
C ARG A 322 -31.17 18.76 4.49
N PRO A 323 -30.05 19.21 5.09
CA PRO A 323 -29.78 19.03 6.53
C PRO A 323 -30.88 19.62 7.43
N GLU A 324 -31.30 20.84 7.14
CA GLU A 324 -32.29 21.62 7.92
C GLU A 324 -33.76 21.28 7.63
N MET A 325 -34.05 20.27 6.80
CA MET A 325 -35.43 19.87 6.52
C MET A 325 -36.08 19.26 7.77
N GLU A 326 -37.14 19.88 8.28
CA GLU A 326 -37.91 19.35 9.41
C GLU A 326 -38.62 18.04 9.04
N ILE A 327 -38.51 17.04 9.90
CA ILE A 327 -39.29 15.80 9.86
C ILE A 327 -39.88 15.48 11.22
N VAL A 328 -40.91 14.63 11.23
CA VAL A 328 -41.52 14.12 12.47
C VAL A 328 -40.78 12.85 12.90
N GLY A 329 -40.07 12.92 14.03
CA GLY A 329 -39.35 11.79 14.63
C GLY A 329 -40.29 10.73 15.23
N ARG A 330 -39.73 9.58 15.66
CA ARG A 330 -40.49 8.45 16.26
C ARG A 330 -41.34 8.86 17.48
N ASN A 331 -40.98 9.95 18.17
CA ASN A 331 -41.68 10.46 19.37
C ASN A 331 -42.70 11.58 19.05
N GLY A 332 -42.96 11.89 17.77
CA GLY A 332 -43.80 13.02 17.35
C GLY A 332 -43.09 14.39 17.40
N ALA A 333 -41.88 14.46 17.96
CA ALA A 333 -41.05 15.67 17.97
C ALA A 333 -40.56 16.04 16.56
N LYS A 334 -40.47 17.35 16.29
CA LYS A 334 -39.78 17.88 15.10
C LYS A 334 -38.28 17.69 15.25
N LEU A 335 -37.64 17.09 14.25
CA LEU A 335 -36.19 16.90 14.16
C LEU A 335 -35.69 17.39 12.81
N ARG A 336 -34.43 17.85 12.74
CA ARG A 336 -33.76 18.10 11.46
C ARG A 336 -33.42 16.78 10.79
N LEU A 337 -33.48 16.73 9.47
CA LEU A 337 -33.18 15.53 8.67
C LEU A 337 -31.77 14.98 8.96
N VAL A 338 -30.80 15.87 9.15
CA VAL A 338 -29.41 15.49 9.47
C VAL A 338 -29.30 14.73 10.80
N ASP A 339 -30.01 15.17 11.84
CA ASP A 339 -29.95 14.57 13.18
C ASP A 339 -30.70 13.22 13.23
N ASP A 340 -31.81 13.08 12.48
CA ASP A 340 -32.54 11.81 12.36
C ASP A 340 -31.80 10.76 11.51
N ALA A 341 -31.19 11.18 10.40
CA ALA A 341 -30.36 10.32 9.58
C ALA A 341 -29.13 9.85 10.37
N PHE A 342 -28.51 10.74 11.14
CA PHE A 342 -27.43 10.41 12.07
C PHE A 342 -27.89 9.39 13.13
N ALA A 343 -29.04 9.62 13.78
CA ALA A 343 -29.59 8.68 14.77
C ALA A 343 -29.90 7.29 14.18
N ALA A 344 -30.29 7.20 12.90
CA ALA A 344 -30.46 5.92 12.21
C ALA A 344 -29.11 5.22 11.94
N VAL A 345 -28.05 5.96 11.58
CA VAL A 345 -26.69 5.41 11.42
C VAL A 345 -26.11 4.99 12.77
N CYS A 346 -26.30 5.77 13.84
CA CYS A 346 -25.96 5.38 15.21
C CYS A 346 -26.65 4.08 15.62
N HIS A 347 -27.89 3.84 15.19
CA HIS A 347 -28.59 2.59 15.48
C HIS A 347 -27.93 1.38 14.80
N ALA A 348 -27.44 1.55 13.57
CA ALA A 348 -26.75 0.51 12.81
C ALA A 348 -25.36 0.12 13.38
N ILE A 349 -24.84 0.82 14.39
CA ILE A 349 -23.72 0.34 15.21
C ILE A 349 -24.09 -0.95 15.96
N ASN A 350 -25.37 -1.20 16.24
CA ASN A 350 -25.83 -2.42 16.90
C ASN A 350 -26.24 -3.53 15.92
N ASP A 351 -25.77 -3.50 14.66
CA ASP A 351 -26.08 -4.50 13.63
C ASP A 351 -25.41 -5.86 13.92
N VAL A 352 -26.07 -6.94 13.47
CA VAL A 352 -25.59 -8.32 13.57
C VAL A 352 -24.38 -8.57 12.66
N GLU A 353 -24.29 -7.87 11.53
CA GLU A 353 -23.21 -8.02 10.54
C GLU A 353 -22.12 -6.98 10.76
N VAL A 354 -20.92 -7.45 11.11
CA VAL A 354 -19.72 -6.62 11.36
C VAL A 354 -19.44 -5.61 10.25
N THR A 355 -19.64 -5.99 8.99
CA THR A 355 -19.42 -5.09 7.84
C THR A 355 -20.41 -3.92 7.81
N VAL A 356 -21.62 -4.09 8.35
CA VAL A 356 -22.60 -3.00 8.49
C VAL A 356 -22.22 -2.13 9.69
N ARG A 357 -21.82 -2.73 10.83
CA ARG A 357 -21.30 -1.97 11.99
C ARG A 357 -20.11 -1.09 11.61
N ALA A 358 -19.14 -1.62 10.87
CA ALA A 358 -17.97 -0.88 10.42
C ALA A 358 -18.31 0.27 9.44
N VAL A 359 -19.24 0.05 8.50
CA VAL A 359 -19.73 1.12 7.60
C VAL A 359 -20.49 2.19 8.39
N ALA A 360 -21.35 1.80 9.33
CA ALA A 360 -22.07 2.74 10.19
C ALA A 360 -21.07 3.57 11.02
N ALA A 361 -20.12 2.93 11.70
CA ALA A 361 -19.08 3.59 12.48
C ALA A 361 -18.25 4.56 11.65
N ARG A 362 -17.90 4.19 10.41
CA ARG A 362 -17.20 5.06 9.46
C ARG A 362 -18.04 6.25 9.02
N LEU A 363 -19.33 6.02 8.70
CA LEU A 363 -20.24 7.07 8.24
C LEU A 363 -20.52 8.13 9.30
N LEU A 364 -20.52 7.78 10.60
CA LEU A 364 -20.67 8.78 11.68
C LEU A 364 -19.68 9.94 11.52
N GLY A 365 -18.42 9.64 11.15
CA GLY A 365 -17.36 10.63 10.98
C GLY A 365 -17.62 11.68 9.90
N ASP A 366 -18.47 11.36 8.92
CA ASP A 366 -18.76 12.21 7.77
C ASP A 366 -19.92 13.19 8.04
N PHE A 367 -20.67 13.03 9.14
CA PHE A 367 -21.82 13.87 9.51
C PHE A 367 -21.40 15.21 10.15
N LYS A 368 -20.81 16.10 9.34
CA LYS A 368 -20.28 17.39 9.85
C LYS A 368 -21.32 18.34 10.45
N GLN A 369 -22.59 18.29 10.01
CA GLN A 369 -23.65 19.26 10.36
C GLN A 369 -24.59 18.81 11.52
N VAL A 370 -24.30 17.69 12.17
CA VAL A 370 -25.07 17.20 13.33
C VAL A 370 -24.91 18.13 14.53
N SER A 371 -25.99 18.25 15.31
CA SER A 371 -26.04 19.04 16.54
C SER A 371 -25.15 18.44 17.65
N ASP A 372 -24.47 19.30 18.41
CA ASP A 372 -23.55 18.84 19.44
C ASP A 372 -24.27 18.04 20.56
N SER A 373 -25.52 18.39 20.89
CA SER A 373 -26.37 17.64 21.83
C SER A 373 -26.69 16.20 21.41
N PHE A 374 -26.62 15.89 20.11
CA PHE A 374 -26.69 14.52 19.61
C PHE A 374 -25.33 13.82 19.74
N LEU A 375 -24.23 14.52 19.45
CA LEU A 375 -22.87 13.98 19.57
C LEU A 375 -22.54 13.61 21.01
N ASP A 376 -22.91 14.44 21.99
CA ASP A 376 -22.70 14.17 23.42
C ASP A 376 -23.37 12.87 23.86
N GLN A 377 -24.62 12.64 23.45
CA GLN A 377 -25.34 11.38 23.73
C GLN A 377 -24.72 10.15 23.05
N THR A 378 -23.89 10.31 22.01
CA THR A 378 -23.14 9.18 21.44
C THR A 378 -21.88 8.79 22.22
N LEU A 379 -21.41 9.67 23.11
CA LEU A 379 -20.31 9.42 24.05
C LEU A 379 -20.79 9.08 25.47
N ASP A 380 -22.03 9.40 25.83
CA ASP A 380 -22.56 9.13 27.17
C ASP A 380 -22.72 7.62 27.49
N LYS A 381 -21.71 7.10 28.22
CA LYS A 381 -21.66 5.74 28.76
C LYS A 381 -22.64 5.51 29.92
N LYS A 382 -23.03 6.55 30.68
CA LYS A 382 -24.01 6.42 31.78
C LYS A 382 -25.42 6.24 31.21
N LEU A 383 -25.81 7.08 30.25
CA LEU A 383 -27.10 6.99 29.57
C LEU A 383 -27.25 5.67 28.78
N LEU A 384 -26.19 5.20 28.11
CA LEU A 384 -26.14 3.88 27.48
C LEU A 384 -26.45 2.76 28.50
N ASN A 385 -25.81 2.79 29.67
CA ASN A 385 -26.02 1.77 30.70
C ASN A 385 -27.43 1.84 31.29
N ALA A 386 -27.96 3.02 31.57
CA ALA A 386 -29.34 3.21 32.02
C ALA A 386 -30.36 2.62 31.01
N MET A 387 -30.16 2.87 29.72
CA MET A 387 -31.00 2.33 28.64
C MET A 387 -30.89 0.82 28.45
N ARG A 388 -29.71 0.22 28.68
CA ARG A 388 -29.55 -1.25 28.69
C ARG A 388 -30.30 -1.89 29.87
N MET A 389 -30.32 -1.22 31.04
CA MET A 389 -31.01 -1.70 32.25
C MET A 389 -32.54 -1.51 32.23
N SER A 390 -33.07 -0.55 31.46
CA SER A 390 -34.53 -0.42 31.30
C SER A 390 -35.11 -1.53 30.42
N LYS A 391 -34.48 -1.83 29.28
CA LYS A 391 -34.92 -2.89 28.34
C LYS A 391 -34.99 -4.28 28.98
N THR A 392 -34.10 -4.60 29.93
CA THR A 392 -34.14 -5.87 30.66
C THR A 392 -35.30 -5.97 31.66
N ARG A 393 -35.81 -4.85 32.19
CA ARG A 393 -37.01 -4.84 33.05
C ARG A 393 -38.29 -5.01 32.24
N ASP A 394 -38.39 -4.40 31.06
CA ASP A 394 -39.56 -4.53 30.17
C ASP A 394 -39.65 -5.89 29.47
N GLY A 395 -38.51 -6.57 29.25
CA GLY A 395 -38.50 -7.95 28.75
C GLY A 395 -39.02 -8.98 29.74
N ALA A 396 -38.88 -8.72 31.05
CA ALA A 396 -39.24 -9.66 32.12
C ALA A 396 -40.71 -9.55 32.58
N SER A 397 -41.43 -8.49 32.19
CA SER A 397 -42.74 -8.12 32.75
C SER A 397 -43.96 -8.58 31.92
N LYS A 398 -43.81 -9.59 31.05
CA LYS A 398 -44.94 -10.23 30.32
C LYS A 398 -45.49 -11.47 31.03
N LYS A 399 -46.12 -11.26 32.19
CA LYS A 399 -47.15 -12.17 32.75
C LYS A 399 -48.34 -11.34 33.26
N PRO A 400 -49.59 -11.62 32.83
CA PRO A 400 -50.74 -10.91 33.35
C PRO A 400 -51.16 -11.50 34.70
N GLN A 401 -51.07 -10.73 35.77
CA GLN A 401 -51.88 -10.95 36.96
C GLN A 401 -52.72 -9.71 37.27
N ALA A 402 -54.03 -9.92 37.19
CA ALA A 402 -55.01 -8.93 37.61
C ALA A 402 -55.28 -9.01 39.12
N SER A 403 -55.83 -7.91 39.64
CA SER A 403 -56.49 -7.75 40.95
C SER A 403 -55.62 -7.43 42.19
N ARG A 404 -56.01 -6.32 42.85
CA ARG A 404 -55.72 -5.90 44.24
C ARG A 404 -54.25 -5.47 44.50
N CYS A 405 -53.95 -4.45 45.32
CA CYS A 405 -54.80 -3.53 46.10
C CYS A 405 -54.10 -2.16 46.29
N ARG A 406 -54.86 -1.07 46.50
CA ARG A 406 -54.31 0.17 47.10
C ARG A 406 -54.05 -0.08 48.59
N ARG A 407 -52.84 0.21 49.12
CA ARG A 407 -52.65 0.81 50.46
C ARG A 407 -51.20 1.20 50.79
N SER A 408 -51.07 2.45 51.23
CA SER A 408 -50.24 3.02 52.31
C SER A 408 -48.83 2.51 52.63
N GLN A 409 -47.96 3.49 52.91
CA GLN A 409 -46.84 3.41 53.85
C GLN A 409 -47.18 2.63 55.13
N ALA A 410 -46.23 1.80 55.62
CA ALA A 410 -45.55 1.99 56.92
C ALA A 410 -44.71 0.75 57.33
N THR A 411 -43.45 1.02 57.71
CA THR A 411 -42.63 0.37 58.78
C THR A 411 -42.47 -1.16 58.94
N SER A 412 -41.26 -1.47 59.44
CA SER A 412 -40.84 -2.65 60.25
C SER A 412 -40.06 -3.77 59.54
N GLU A 413 -38.89 -4.02 60.11
CA GLU A 413 -37.90 -5.02 59.70
C GLU A 413 -38.28 -6.41 60.22
N TRP A 414 -37.90 -7.48 59.50
CA TRP A 414 -37.04 -8.50 60.10
C TRP A 414 -36.39 -9.46 59.08
N SER A 415 -35.06 -9.52 59.18
CA SER A 415 -34.20 -10.70 59.07
C SER A 415 -34.50 -11.81 58.04
N THR A 416 -33.59 -11.95 57.06
CA THR A 416 -32.78 -13.18 57.00
C THR A 416 -31.43 -12.91 56.33
N GLY A 417 -30.34 -12.94 57.10
CA GLY A 417 -29.01 -12.54 56.63
C GLY A 417 -28.40 -13.49 55.60
N LYS A 418 -28.37 -13.08 54.32
CA LYS A 418 -27.43 -13.56 53.29
C LYS A 418 -27.51 -12.72 52.01
N LYS A 419 -26.77 -11.61 51.97
CA LYS A 419 -26.22 -10.92 50.77
C LYS A 419 -25.52 -9.64 51.22
N LEU A 420 -24.22 -9.53 50.96
CA LEU A 420 -23.48 -8.28 51.02
C LEU A 420 -23.37 -7.77 49.57
N GLY A 421 -23.83 -6.55 49.28
CA GLY A 421 -23.70 -5.95 47.94
C GLY A 421 -24.91 -5.20 47.37
N GLU A 422 -26.03 -5.06 48.10
CA GLU A 422 -27.21 -4.29 47.65
C GLU A 422 -27.31 -2.93 48.39
N ASP A 423 -26.19 -2.23 48.54
CA ASP A 423 -26.11 -0.83 49.04
C ASP A 423 -25.37 0.06 48.02
N VAL A 424 -25.92 0.18 46.81
CA VAL A 424 -25.60 1.29 45.90
C VAL A 424 -26.81 2.22 45.93
N PRO A 425 -26.66 3.51 46.31
CA PRO A 425 -27.75 4.46 46.21
C PRO A 425 -28.23 4.53 44.77
N VAL A 426 -29.52 4.27 44.53
CA VAL A 426 -30.14 4.60 43.26
C VAL A 426 -30.25 6.12 43.22
N GLU A 427 -29.26 6.77 42.62
CA GLU A 427 -29.33 8.19 42.28
C GLU A 427 -30.62 8.42 41.49
N ARG A 428 -31.45 9.34 41.97
CA ARG A 428 -32.64 9.76 41.25
C ARG A 428 -32.15 10.60 40.07
N PHE A 429 -32.35 10.10 38.86
CA PHE A 429 -32.11 10.88 37.65
C PHE A 429 -33.01 12.11 37.66
N ASP A 430 -32.43 13.29 37.48
CA ASP A 430 -33.20 14.50 37.20
C ASP A 430 -33.92 14.34 35.85
N GLU A 431 -35.16 14.81 35.78
CA GLU A 431 -36.05 14.64 34.62
C GLU A 431 -35.58 15.43 33.38
N GLU A 432 -34.48 16.18 33.47
CA GLU A 432 -33.87 16.93 32.36
C GLU A 432 -33.03 16.06 31.40
N GLN A 433 -32.58 14.86 31.81
CA GLN A 433 -31.84 13.93 30.93
C GLN A 433 -32.76 13.04 30.07
N THR A 434 -33.87 13.58 29.55
CA THR A 434 -34.67 12.86 28.55
C THR A 434 -33.86 12.68 27.27
N SER A 435 -33.49 11.44 26.95
CA SER A 435 -32.71 11.14 25.74
C SER A 435 -33.43 11.63 24.48
N ILE A 436 -32.75 12.51 23.76
CA ILE A 436 -33.22 13.10 22.49
C ILE A 436 -33.10 12.05 21.36
N ILE A 437 -32.15 11.13 21.51
CA ILE A 437 -31.85 10.05 20.57
C ILE A 437 -32.65 8.78 20.91
N SER A 438 -32.93 7.94 19.91
CA SER A 438 -33.55 6.63 20.14
C SER A 438 -32.65 5.70 20.98
N SER A 439 -33.25 4.81 21.79
CA SER A 439 -32.53 3.98 22.77
C SER A 439 -31.55 2.94 22.22
N GLY A 440 -31.35 2.88 20.91
CA GLY A 440 -30.33 2.07 20.24
C GLY A 440 -29.21 2.89 19.61
N ALA A 441 -29.17 4.20 19.82
CA ALA A 441 -28.22 5.14 19.22
C ALA A 441 -27.51 6.04 20.25
N CYS A 442 -27.97 6.09 21.50
CA CYS A 442 -27.16 6.55 22.63
C CYS A 442 -25.91 5.66 22.81
N GLY A 443 -24.77 6.24 23.18
CA GLY A 443 -23.51 5.52 23.38
C GLY A 443 -22.97 4.83 22.12
N ALA A 444 -23.32 5.33 20.94
CA ALA A 444 -22.93 4.74 19.65
C ALA A 444 -21.41 4.72 19.43
N PHE A 445 -20.68 5.80 19.77
CA PHE A 445 -19.22 5.80 19.68
C PHE A 445 -18.60 4.88 20.73
N VAL A 446 -19.09 4.90 21.98
CA VAL A 446 -18.64 3.97 23.03
C VAL A 446 -18.79 2.51 22.57
N THR A 447 -19.94 2.17 21.98
CA THR A 447 -20.20 0.81 21.46
C THR A 447 -19.30 0.44 20.28
N ALA A 448 -18.96 1.39 19.40
CA ALA A 448 -18.04 1.15 18.29
C ALA A 448 -16.57 1.01 18.72
N LEU A 449 -16.17 1.73 19.78
CA LEU A 449 -14.82 1.64 20.38
C LEU A 449 -14.65 0.36 21.22
N GLU A 450 -15.71 -0.10 21.90
CA GLU A 450 -15.74 -1.36 22.67
C GLU A 450 -16.13 -2.60 21.82
N ASP A 451 -16.12 -2.50 20.48
CA ASP A 451 -16.55 -3.59 19.59
C ASP A 451 -15.54 -4.75 19.56
N GLU A 452 -16.04 -5.98 19.55
CA GLU A 452 -15.22 -7.21 19.46
C GLU A 452 -14.30 -7.22 18.23
N PHE A 453 -14.70 -6.61 17.10
CA PHE A 453 -13.94 -6.62 15.85
C PHE A 453 -13.13 -5.35 15.61
N MET A 454 -11.82 -5.54 15.37
CA MET A 454 -10.85 -4.50 14.99
C MET A 454 -11.37 -3.50 13.95
N ILE A 455 -12.04 -3.98 12.89
CA ILE A 455 -12.49 -3.12 11.78
C ILE A 455 -13.58 -2.11 12.20
N VAL A 456 -14.35 -2.41 13.25
CA VAL A 456 -15.34 -1.49 13.81
C VAL A 456 -14.64 -0.51 14.75
N ARG A 457 -13.73 -0.99 15.62
CA ARG A 457 -12.90 -0.14 16.48
C ARG A 457 -12.12 0.91 15.70
N GLN A 458 -11.40 0.50 14.64
CA GLN A 458 -10.68 1.42 13.76
C GLN A 458 -11.59 2.45 13.09
N ALA A 459 -12.80 2.04 12.65
CA ALA A 459 -13.77 2.95 12.06
C ALA A 459 -14.31 3.95 13.09
N GLY A 460 -14.60 3.51 14.33
CA GLY A 460 -15.02 4.38 15.44
C GLY A 460 -13.94 5.39 15.84
N VAL A 461 -12.70 4.93 16.05
CA VAL A 461 -11.53 5.78 16.35
C VAL A 461 -11.32 6.86 15.27
N TYR A 462 -11.33 6.45 14.00
CA TYR A 462 -11.17 7.38 12.88
C TYR A 462 -12.27 8.44 12.84
N SER A 463 -13.53 8.01 12.95
CA SER A 463 -14.69 8.90 12.87
C SER A 463 -14.77 9.88 14.03
N LEU A 464 -14.49 9.43 15.25
CA LEU A 464 -14.45 10.29 16.43
C LEU A 464 -13.34 11.34 16.31
N GLY A 465 -12.13 10.92 15.92
CA GLY A 465 -11.01 11.85 15.66
C GLY A 465 -11.32 12.87 14.56
N GLN A 466 -11.99 12.46 13.48
CA GLN A 466 -12.39 13.33 12.38
C GLN A 466 -13.42 14.40 12.79
N LEU A 467 -14.45 14.03 13.56
CA LEU A 467 -15.47 14.99 14.02
C LEU A 467 -14.94 15.95 15.09
N ALA A 468 -14.06 15.45 15.96
CA ALA A 468 -13.47 16.21 17.05
C ALA A 468 -12.44 17.25 16.56
N ALA A 469 -11.74 16.99 15.44
CA ALA A 469 -10.68 17.87 14.94
C ALA A 469 -11.15 19.30 14.65
N ASP A 470 -12.41 19.47 14.21
CA ASP A 470 -13.03 20.76 13.90
C ASP A 470 -13.87 21.31 15.10
N ARG A 471 -13.96 20.61 16.24
CA ARG A 471 -14.86 20.90 17.37
C ARG A 471 -14.16 20.83 18.75
N PRO A 472 -13.73 21.96 19.35
CA PRO A 472 -13.00 21.96 20.62
C PRO A 472 -13.74 21.30 21.81
N PHE A 473 -15.06 21.47 21.91
CA PHE A 473 -15.86 20.86 22.98
C PHE A 473 -15.89 19.32 22.86
N LEU A 474 -16.17 18.81 21.65
CA LEU A 474 -16.12 17.38 21.36
C LEU A 474 -14.70 16.82 21.50
N ALA A 475 -13.66 17.58 21.16
CA ALA A 475 -12.26 17.18 21.33
C ALA A 475 -11.88 16.94 22.79
N ALA A 476 -12.40 17.75 23.72
CA ALA A 476 -12.22 17.53 25.15
C ALA A 476 -12.91 16.24 25.62
N ALA A 477 -14.18 16.02 25.22
CA ALA A 477 -14.93 14.81 25.57
C ALA A 477 -14.35 13.53 24.92
N ALA A 478 -13.82 13.62 23.70
CA ALA A 478 -13.22 12.51 22.98
C ALA A 478 -11.83 12.09 23.51
N LEU A 479 -11.15 12.95 24.27
CA LEU A 479 -9.77 12.73 24.71
C LEU A 479 -9.65 11.46 25.56
N ASP A 480 -10.47 11.30 26.59
CA ASP A 480 -10.42 10.14 27.48
C ASP A 480 -10.82 8.86 26.74
N HIS A 481 -11.88 8.89 25.93
CA HIS A 481 -12.31 7.75 25.13
C HIS A 481 -11.29 7.29 24.09
N LEU A 482 -10.52 8.20 23.50
CA LEU A 482 -9.43 7.86 22.59
C LEU A 482 -8.16 7.43 23.34
N ALA A 483 -7.91 7.94 24.55
CA ALA A 483 -6.80 7.53 25.40
C ALA A 483 -6.99 6.08 25.92
N ASP A 484 -8.22 5.68 26.27
CA ASP A 484 -8.54 4.29 26.65
C ASP A 484 -8.11 3.28 25.55
N MET A 485 -8.25 3.64 24.27
CA MET A 485 -7.84 2.82 23.13
C MET A 485 -6.32 2.62 23.00
N PHE A 486 -5.50 3.28 23.82
CA PHE A 486 -4.05 3.06 23.87
C PHE A 486 -3.73 1.77 24.64
N ASN A 487 -4.66 1.23 25.44
CA ASN A 487 -4.55 -0.09 26.07
C ASN A 487 -5.19 -1.22 25.22
N ASP A 488 -5.59 -0.93 23.96
CA ASP A 488 -6.18 -1.94 23.07
C ASP A 488 -5.20 -3.09 22.80
N GLU A 489 -5.72 -4.32 22.81
CA GLU A 489 -4.94 -5.55 22.58
C GLU A 489 -4.27 -5.62 21.19
N ILE A 490 -4.77 -4.87 20.20
CA ILE A 490 -4.29 -4.85 18.83
C ILE A 490 -3.44 -3.58 18.57
N GLU A 491 -2.16 -3.78 18.24
CA GLU A 491 -1.18 -2.69 18.03
C GLU A 491 -1.62 -1.68 16.97
N GLN A 492 -2.33 -2.13 15.93
CA GLN A 492 -2.85 -1.27 14.87
C GLN A 492 -3.95 -0.34 15.37
N VAL A 493 -4.81 -0.78 16.30
CA VAL A 493 -5.86 0.08 16.88
C VAL A 493 -5.22 1.13 17.78
N ARG A 494 -4.21 0.76 18.58
CA ARG A 494 -3.41 1.70 19.37
C ARG A 494 -2.78 2.78 18.49
N LEU A 495 -2.14 2.40 17.39
CA LEU A 495 -1.53 3.33 16.42
C LEU A 495 -2.56 4.30 15.81
N ASP A 496 -3.73 3.80 15.44
CA ASP A 496 -4.78 4.63 14.86
C ASP A 496 -5.41 5.57 15.92
N ALA A 497 -5.52 5.15 17.18
CA ALA A 497 -5.95 5.99 18.30
C ALA A 497 -4.96 7.12 18.60
N VAL A 498 -3.65 6.82 18.63
CA VAL A 498 -2.60 7.84 18.77
C VAL A 498 -2.69 8.87 17.64
N ARG A 499 -2.90 8.43 16.39
CA ARG A 499 -3.07 9.32 15.23
C ARG A 499 -4.33 10.18 15.33
N ALA A 500 -5.45 9.61 15.75
CA ALA A 500 -6.72 10.31 15.96
C ALA A 500 -6.63 11.35 17.08
N LEU A 501 -5.89 11.07 18.16
CA LEU A 501 -5.72 11.97 19.31
C LEU A 501 -4.67 13.08 19.07
N THR A 502 -3.66 12.84 18.23
CA THR A 502 -2.58 13.79 17.92
C THR A 502 -3.02 15.21 17.51
N PRO A 503 -4.07 15.42 16.67
CA PRO A 503 -4.58 16.77 16.39
C PRO A 503 -5.38 17.37 17.56
N LEU A 504 -6.01 16.55 18.40
CA LEU A 504 -6.91 16.99 19.48
C LEU A 504 -6.15 17.43 20.74
N VAL A 505 -4.98 16.85 20.99
CA VAL A 505 -4.20 17.04 22.22
C VAL A 505 -3.79 18.50 22.50
N VAL A 506 -3.87 19.39 21.51
CA VAL A 506 -3.62 20.84 21.67
C VAL A 506 -4.76 21.56 22.40
N HIS A 507 -5.94 20.96 22.49
CA HIS A 507 -7.11 21.49 23.20
C HIS A 507 -7.26 20.94 24.62
N GLY A 508 -6.43 19.94 25.00
CA GLY A 508 -6.45 19.30 26.31
C GLY A 508 -5.16 19.55 27.11
N ILE A 509 -5.22 19.20 28.39
CA ILE A 509 -4.05 19.15 29.28
C ILE A 509 -3.90 17.71 29.73
N LEU A 510 -2.76 17.08 29.45
CA LEU A 510 -2.49 15.71 29.87
C LEU A 510 -2.12 15.67 31.36
N GLN A 511 -2.94 14.99 32.13
CA GLN A 511 -2.72 14.70 33.55
C GLN A 511 -1.97 13.37 33.73
N LYS A 512 -1.52 13.10 34.95
CA LYS A 512 -0.68 11.94 35.26
C LYS A 512 -1.40 10.61 34.98
N GLU A 513 -2.68 10.52 35.32
CA GLU A 513 -3.52 9.34 35.18
C GLU A 513 -3.68 8.93 33.70
N GLN A 514 -3.79 9.93 32.81
CA GLN A 514 -3.81 9.71 31.36
C GLN A 514 -2.43 9.28 30.84
N LEU A 515 -1.35 9.85 31.38
CA LEU A 515 0.02 9.49 31.00
C LEU A 515 0.41 8.06 31.40
N ASP A 516 -0.08 7.54 32.52
CA ASP A 516 0.16 6.15 32.94
C ASP A 516 -0.35 5.15 31.89
N THR A 517 -1.46 5.45 31.20
CA THR A 517 -1.94 4.69 30.02
C THR A 517 -1.17 5.04 28.76
N ILE A 518 -1.07 6.34 28.42
CA ILE A 518 -0.55 6.82 27.15
C ILE A 518 0.91 6.37 26.92
N LEU A 519 1.75 6.40 27.95
CA LEU A 519 3.18 6.12 27.81
C LEU A 519 3.51 4.63 27.59
N THR A 520 2.57 3.71 27.83
CA THR A 520 2.75 2.27 27.54
C THR A 520 3.03 2.00 26.07
N VAL A 521 2.52 2.83 25.16
CA VAL A 521 2.74 2.70 23.71
C VAL A 521 4.20 2.99 23.32
N LEU A 522 5.03 3.59 24.20
CA LEU A 522 6.49 3.65 23.98
C LEU A 522 7.19 2.30 24.15
N ASP A 523 6.52 1.30 24.74
CA ASP A 523 7.03 -0.05 24.93
C ASP A 523 6.55 -1.06 23.85
N ASP A 524 5.76 -0.59 22.87
CA ASP A 524 5.30 -1.35 21.70
C ASP A 524 6.45 -1.93 20.88
N ALA A 525 6.25 -3.12 20.30
CA ALA A 525 7.20 -3.69 19.34
C ALA A 525 7.26 -2.85 18.05
N PHE A 526 6.12 -2.33 17.61
CA PHE A 526 5.99 -1.62 16.34
C PHE A 526 6.55 -0.19 16.41
N PRO A 527 7.59 0.17 15.61
CA PRO A 527 8.25 1.47 15.71
C PRO A 527 7.35 2.65 15.32
N ASP A 528 6.33 2.40 14.50
CA ASP A 528 5.38 3.44 14.08
C ASP A 528 4.46 3.90 15.21
N SER A 529 4.06 3.00 16.12
CA SER A 529 3.27 3.34 17.31
C SER A 529 4.07 4.26 18.23
N ARG A 530 5.33 3.88 18.49
CA ARG A 530 6.26 4.68 19.30
C ARG A 530 6.55 6.05 18.66
N GLU A 531 6.70 6.10 17.34
CA GLU A 531 6.90 7.37 16.61
C GLU A 531 5.67 8.26 16.63
N ALA A 532 4.49 7.71 16.37
CA ALA A 532 3.23 8.44 16.45
C ALA A 532 3.03 9.04 17.85
N LEU A 533 3.35 8.28 18.91
CA LEU A 533 3.26 8.77 20.28
C LEU A 533 4.29 9.88 20.56
N ARG A 534 5.53 9.77 20.10
CA ARG A 534 6.50 10.86 20.21
C ARG A 534 6.03 12.12 19.50
N ILE A 535 5.34 12.01 18.36
CA ILE A 535 4.73 13.15 17.68
C ILE A 535 3.59 13.75 18.53
N LEU A 536 2.74 12.94 19.14
CA LEU A 536 1.68 13.38 20.07
C LEU A 536 2.28 14.11 21.29
N LEU A 537 3.23 13.50 22.00
CA LEU A 537 3.92 14.08 23.15
C LEU A 537 4.66 15.38 22.77
N SER A 538 5.23 15.45 21.57
CA SER A 538 5.87 16.68 21.08
C SER A 538 4.89 17.85 20.87
N ARG A 539 3.57 17.61 20.91
CA ARG A 539 2.48 18.58 20.71
C ARG A 539 1.62 18.82 21.94
N SER A 540 1.60 17.90 22.90
CA SER A 540 0.77 17.99 24.10
C SER A 540 1.19 19.11 25.07
N THR A 541 0.22 19.59 25.84
CA THR A 541 0.43 20.40 27.05
C THR A 541 0.32 19.49 28.27
N LEU A 542 1.32 19.49 29.15
CA LEU A 542 1.36 18.68 30.37
C LEU A 542 0.84 19.48 31.57
N GLY A 543 0.14 18.82 32.51
CA GLY A 543 -0.47 19.49 33.66
C GLY A 543 0.52 19.96 34.74
N THR A 544 1.60 19.23 34.99
CA THR A 544 2.55 19.49 36.08
C THR A 544 4.01 19.20 35.72
N PRO A 545 4.99 19.72 36.48
CA PRO A 545 6.40 19.34 36.31
C PRO A 545 6.65 17.83 36.48
N ASP A 546 5.93 17.16 37.39
CA ASP A 546 6.04 15.70 37.56
C ASP A 546 5.58 14.93 36.31
N CYS A 547 4.58 15.44 35.58
CA CYS A 547 4.19 14.86 34.29
C CYS A 547 5.34 14.96 33.28
N LEU A 548 6.04 16.10 33.20
CA LEU A 548 7.21 16.25 32.33
C LEU A 548 8.35 15.31 32.74
N ARG A 549 8.64 15.20 34.04
CA ARG A 549 9.63 14.27 34.60
C ARG A 549 9.31 12.82 34.22
N TYR A 550 8.03 12.43 34.29
CA TYR A 550 7.58 11.08 33.95
C TYR A 550 7.72 10.79 32.45
N VAL A 551 7.30 11.73 31.59
CA VAL A 551 7.50 11.64 30.12
C VAL A 551 8.98 11.55 29.75
N VAL A 552 9.85 12.37 30.35
CA VAL A 552 11.30 12.34 30.11
C VAL A 552 11.88 10.98 30.50
N LYS A 553 11.52 10.44 31.66
CA LYS A 553 11.98 9.11 32.11
C LYS A 553 11.52 8.00 31.16
N ALA A 554 10.28 8.05 30.68
CA ALA A 554 9.75 7.08 29.71
C ALA A 554 10.46 7.17 28.35
N LEU A 555 10.71 8.39 27.83
CA LEU A 555 11.45 8.60 26.58
C LEU A 555 12.91 8.12 26.67
N LEU A 556 13.59 8.35 27.79
CA LEU A 556 14.93 7.82 28.02
C LEU A 556 14.92 6.28 28.12
N ASN A 557 13.89 5.67 28.70
CA ASN A 557 13.75 4.22 28.72
C ASN A 557 13.46 3.63 27.33
N CYS A 558 12.60 4.29 26.55
CA CYS A 558 12.35 3.96 25.14
C CYS A 558 13.65 3.99 24.33
N MET A 559 14.49 5.02 24.50
CA MET A 559 15.78 5.11 23.81
C MET A 559 16.77 4.02 24.26
N ARG A 560 16.76 3.62 25.53
CA ARG A 560 17.57 2.50 26.05
C ARG A 560 17.15 1.16 25.46
N ARG A 561 15.84 0.92 25.33
CA ARG A 561 15.26 -0.32 24.81
C ARG A 561 15.29 -0.39 23.28
N PHE A 562 15.17 0.76 22.61
CA PHE A 562 15.12 0.89 21.16
C PHE A 562 16.09 2.01 20.68
N PRO A 563 17.41 1.73 20.59
CA PRO A 563 18.41 2.73 20.22
C PRO A 563 18.16 3.44 18.89
N ILE A 564 17.43 2.79 17.97
CA ILE A 564 17.00 3.38 16.71
C ILE A 564 16.13 4.63 16.85
N ASP A 565 15.34 4.73 17.92
CA ASP A 565 14.42 5.84 18.11
C ASP A 565 15.13 7.13 18.57
N ARG A 566 16.44 7.08 18.84
CA ARG A 566 17.26 8.20 19.36
C ARG A 566 17.00 9.55 18.68
N GLN A 567 17.02 9.62 17.35
CA GLN A 567 16.81 10.89 16.63
C GLN A 567 15.40 11.46 16.85
N SER A 568 14.39 10.59 16.85
CA SER A 568 13.00 10.98 17.13
C SER A 568 12.78 11.36 18.60
N VAL A 569 13.48 10.70 19.54
CA VAL A 569 13.49 11.07 20.95
C VAL A 569 14.12 12.46 21.14
N PHE A 570 15.27 12.75 20.53
CA PHE A 570 15.88 14.09 20.57
C PHE A 570 14.94 15.17 20.00
N LYS A 571 14.25 14.88 18.89
CA LYS A 571 13.23 15.78 18.31
C LYS A 571 12.02 15.97 19.23
N CYS A 572 11.59 14.93 19.95
CA CYS A 572 10.53 15.03 20.95
C CYS A 572 10.97 15.89 22.15
N MET A 573 12.16 15.63 22.70
CA MET A 573 12.77 16.41 23.80
C MET A 573 12.90 17.89 23.44
N SER A 574 13.40 18.22 22.24
CA SER A 574 13.49 19.61 21.75
C SER A 574 12.14 20.34 21.80
N ASN A 575 11.07 19.70 21.33
CA ASN A 575 9.74 20.31 21.31
C ASN A 575 9.10 20.37 22.71
N LEU A 576 9.27 19.34 23.53
CA LEU A 576 8.79 19.31 24.92
C LEU A 576 9.42 20.44 25.74
N GLY A 577 10.74 20.66 25.60
CA GLY A 577 11.47 21.69 26.33
C GLY A 577 11.02 23.09 25.95
N ARG A 578 10.83 23.35 24.65
CA ARG A 578 10.33 24.63 24.15
C ARG A 578 8.90 24.95 24.64
N ARG A 579 8.03 23.95 24.80
CA ARG A 579 6.65 24.16 25.32
C ARG A 579 6.57 24.31 26.83
N HIS A 580 7.39 23.56 27.57
CA HIS A 580 7.30 23.44 29.03
C HIS A 580 8.49 24.11 29.74
N ALA A 581 9.00 25.21 29.19
CA ALA A 581 10.24 25.83 29.65
C ALA A 581 10.22 26.20 31.15
N THR A 582 9.07 26.68 31.66
CA THR A 582 8.86 26.95 33.09
C THR A 582 8.94 25.70 33.96
N PHE A 583 8.50 24.52 33.48
CA PHE A 583 8.66 23.26 34.21
C PHE A 583 10.11 22.76 34.15
N VAL A 584 10.79 22.95 33.02
CA VAL A 584 12.21 22.60 32.88
C VAL A 584 13.08 23.44 33.83
N GLN A 585 12.76 24.72 34.05
CA GLN A 585 13.42 25.56 35.05
C GLN A 585 13.42 24.90 36.43
N LEU A 586 12.26 24.37 36.88
CA LEU A 586 12.11 23.70 38.18
C LEU A 586 12.81 22.33 38.28
N LEU A 587 13.15 21.72 37.14
CA LEU A 587 13.76 20.39 37.05
C LEU A 587 15.23 20.43 36.59
N SER A 588 15.81 21.61 36.35
CA SER A 588 17.11 21.74 35.69
C SER A 588 18.24 21.07 36.49
N ASP A 589 18.28 21.27 37.80
CA ASP A 589 19.26 20.66 38.69
C ASP A 589 19.13 19.13 38.74
N GLU A 590 17.91 18.60 38.80
CA GLU A 590 17.66 17.15 38.78
C GLU A 590 18.06 16.52 37.44
N LEU A 591 17.70 17.17 36.33
CA LEU A 591 17.99 16.68 34.98
C LEU A 591 19.49 16.64 34.72
N LEU A 592 20.24 17.68 35.13
CA LEU A 592 21.69 17.72 35.03
C LEU A 592 22.42 16.95 36.15
N GLU A 593 21.68 16.38 37.10
CA GLU A 593 22.20 15.64 38.26
C GLU A 593 23.17 16.49 39.11
N LEU A 594 22.92 17.80 39.21
CA LEU A 594 23.73 18.75 39.97
C LEU A 594 23.57 18.54 41.48
N HIS A 595 24.68 18.56 42.21
CA HIS A 595 24.66 18.53 43.66
C HIS A 595 24.90 19.94 44.24
N PRO A 596 24.07 20.46 45.18
CA PRO A 596 24.19 21.83 45.69
C PRO A 596 25.51 22.19 46.40
N VAL A 597 26.35 21.20 46.72
CA VAL A 597 27.58 21.33 47.53
C VAL A 597 28.82 20.74 46.85
N PHE A 598 28.65 19.92 45.80
CA PHE A 598 29.77 19.21 45.17
C PHE A 598 29.80 19.49 43.68
N ASP A 599 30.98 19.87 43.17
CA ASP A 599 31.24 19.91 41.73
C ASP A 599 31.06 18.51 41.15
N ILE A 600 30.14 18.38 40.20
CA ILE A 600 29.95 17.12 39.49
C ILE A 600 31.01 16.94 38.40
N THR A 601 31.36 15.69 38.11
CA THR A 601 32.19 15.37 36.95
C THR A 601 31.46 15.76 35.67
N GLU A 602 32.11 16.56 34.81
CA GLU A 602 31.58 16.99 33.51
C GLU A 602 31.16 15.77 32.66
N PRO A 603 29.87 15.61 32.31
CA PRO A 603 29.42 14.45 31.54
C PRO A 603 30.01 14.43 30.14
N ALA A 604 30.37 13.24 29.65
CA ALA A 604 30.88 13.07 28.30
C ALA A 604 29.81 13.42 27.25
N VAL A 605 30.18 14.19 26.23
CA VAL A 605 29.27 14.62 25.14
C VAL A 605 28.76 13.43 24.32
N ASP A 606 29.48 12.31 24.33
CA ASP A 606 29.08 11.05 23.68
C ASP A 606 27.95 10.31 24.42
N ASP A 607 27.66 10.65 25.68
CA ASP A 607 26.50 10.06 26.39
C ASP A 607 25.18 10.59 25.80
N GLN A 608 24.49 9.68 25.14
CA GLN A 608 23.22 9.90 24.46
C GLN A 608 22.10 10.24 25.45
N PHE A 609 22.16 9.75 26.70
CA PHE A 609 21.17 10.04 27.74
C PHE A 609 21.37 11.46 28.28
N TYR A 610 22.60 11.84 28.64
CA TYR A 610 22.95 13.22 28.94
C TYR A 610 22.55 14.17 27.80
N LEU A 611 22.89 13.84 26.55
CA LEU A 611 22.57 14.66 25.39
C LEU A 611 21.06 14.86 25.21
N ALA A 612 20.23 13.83 25.41
CA ALA A 612 18.77 13.98 25.36
C ALA A 612 18.24 14.98 26.39
N LYS A 613 18.75 14.93 27.64
CA LYS A 613 18.38 15.88 28.69
C LYS A 613 18.89 17.29 28.40
N LEU A 614 20.13 17.43 27.89
CA LEU A 614 20.69 18.72 27.54
C LEU A 614 19.93 19.37 26.38
N ILE A 615 19.52 18.61 25.37
CA ILE A 615 18.66 19.12 24.27
C ILE A 615 17.32 19.65 24.81
N LEU A 616 16.69 18.94 25.75
CA LEU A 616 15.46 19.41 26.43
C LEU A 616 15.70 20.78 27.10
N ILE A 617 16.77 20.92 27.89
CA ILE A 617 17.06 22.13 28.65
C ILE A 617 17.48 23.31 27.75
N LEU A 618 18.30 23.07 26.73
CA LEU A 618 18.71 24.12 25.78
C LEU A 618 17.51 24.64 24.96
N ASN A 619 16.54 23.78 24.63
CA ASN A 619 15.31 24.23 23.97
C ASN A 619 14.39 25.02 24.92
N ALA A 620 14.36 24.68 26.22
CA ALA A 620 13.68 25.49 27.23
C ALA A 620 14.38 26.86 27.40
N ALA A 621 15.70 26.88 27.52
CA ALA A 621 16.49 28.10 27.64
C ALA A 621 16.34 29.07 26.44
N SER A 622 16.11 28.54 25.23
CA SER A 622 15.79 29.37 24.05
C SER A 622 14.40 30.02 24.06
N ALA A 623 13.53 29.64 25.00
CA ALA A 623 12.16 30.14 25.13
C ALA A 623 11.89 30.82 26.49
N HIS A 624 12.80 30.68 27.47
CA HIS A 624 12.67 31.22 28.82
C HIS A 624 14.04 31.51 29.44
N ASP A 625 14.44 32.78 29.38
CA ASP A 625 15.77 33.25 29.78
C ASP A 625 16.25 32.82 31.19
N PRO A 626 15.40 32.75 32.24
CA PRO A 626 15.85 32.32 33.58
C PRO A 626 16.51 30.94 33.64
N VAL A 627 16.24 30.04 32.68
CA VAL A 627 16.92 28.74 32.59
C VAL A 627 18.41 28.93 32.26
N CYS A 628 18.78 29.97 31.51
CA CYS A 628 20.18 30.24 31.16
C CYS A 628 21.05 30.50 32.39
N SER A 629 20.50 31.15 33.42
CA SER A 629 21.20 31.45 34.67
C SER A 629 21.39 30.23 35.59
N LEU A 630 20.65 29.15 35.36
CA LEU A 630 20.78 27.88 36.10
C LEU A 630 21.84 26.95 35.46
N LEU A 631 22.31 27.25 34.25
CA LEU A 631 23.17 26.35 33.50
C LEU A 631 24.64 26.48 33.91
N PRO A 632 25.31 25.37 34.28
CA PRO A 632 26.73 25.38 34.63
C PRO A 632 27.60 25.64 33.41
N ALA A 633 28.82 26.14 33.62
CA ALA A 633 29.73 26.55 32.55
C ALA A 633 30.03 25.44 31.52
N PHE A 634 30.03 24.16 31.93
CA PHE A 634 30.19 23.04 31.01
C PHE A 634 29.01 22.88 30.03
N ALA A 635 27.77 23.11 30.49
CA ALA A 635 26.58 23.02 29.63
C ALA A 635 26.61 24.11 28.54
N VAL A 636 27.15 25.29 28.84
CA VAL A 636 27.37 26.37 27.87
C VAL A 636 28.45 25.99 26.85
N ARG A 637 29.53 25.32 27.26
CA ARG A 637 30.54 24.75 26.32
C ARG A 637 29.90 23.70 25.41
N HIS A 638 29.15 22.75 25.98
CA HIS A 638 28.47 21.70 25.24
C HIS A 638 27.43 22.28 24.27
N TYR A 639 26.71 23.36 24.64
CA TYR A 639 25.86 24.11 23.72
C TYR A 639 26.63 24.62 22.49
N LYS A 640 27.81 25.24 22.66
CA LYS A 640 28.62 25.75 21.52
C LYS A 640 29.01 24.61 20.56
N PHE A 641 29.29 23.40 21.06
CA PHE A 641 29.51 22.22 20.21
C PHE A 641 28.23 21.72 19.53
N LEU A 642 27.15 21.52 20.29
CA LEU A 642 25.89 20.97 19.78
C LEU A 642 25.17 21.90 18.79
N ARG A 643 25.34 23.21 18.94
CA ARG A 643 24.81 24.20 18.00
C ARG A 643 25.47 24.09 16.61
N CYS A 644 26.71 23.60 16.55
CA CYS A 644 27.44 23.31 15.32
C CYS A 644 27.09 21.93 14.75
N SER A 645 26.99 20.90 15.58
CA SER A 645 26.77 19.51 15.12
C SER A 645 25.30 19.14 14.90
N MET A 646 24.34 19.77 15.59
CA MET A 646 22.91 19.47 15.52
C MET A 646 22.02 20.74 15.43
N PRO A 647 22.24 21.63 14.44
CA PRO A 647 21.57 22.94 14.35
C PRO A 647 20.05 22.88 14.18
N LEU A 648 19.49 21.73 13.74
CA LEU A 648 18.05 21.51 13.60
C LEU A 648 17.35 21.10 14.90
N LEU A 649 18.11 20.68 15.93
CA LEU A 649 17.61 20.22 17.22
C LEU A 649 17.93 21.21 18.35
N VAL A 650 19.04 21.93 18.23
CA VAL A 650 19.49 22.92 19.23
C VAL A 650 19.33 24.33 18.65
N PRO A 651 18.32 25.10 19.11
CA PRO A 651 18.10 26.48 18.69
C PRO A 651 19.22 27.40 19.20
N MET A 652 19.27 28.63 18.69
CA MET A 652 20.14 29.65 19.26
C MET A 652 19.58 30.16 20.59
N ILE A 653 20.46 30.43 21.54
CA ILE A 653 20.16 31.04 22.83
C ILE A 653 20.92 32.37 22.87
N GLU A 654 20.20 33.49 22.98
CA GLU A 654 20.80 34.83 22.88
C GLU A 654 21.79 35.08 24.02
N ALA A 655 21.44 34.69 25.26
CA ALA A 655 22.28 34.82 26.45
C ALA A 655 23.64 34.08 26.41
N PHE A 656 23.86 33.17 25.45
CA PHE A 656 25.14 32.46 25.25
C PHE A 656 25.93 32.97 24.04
N SER A 657 25.50 34.09 23.45
CA SER A 657 26.21 34.79 22.39
C SER A 657 27.25 35.70 23.02
N ASP A 658 28.53 35.50 22.67
CA ASP A 658 29.60 36.37 23.16
C ASP A 658 29.36 37.82 22.65
N ASP A 659 29.51 38.78 23.55
CA ASP A 659 28.99 40.15 23.39
C ASP A 659 29.59 40.89 22.16
N GLY A 660 28.74 41.54 21.36
CA GLY A 660 29.15 42.61 20.44
C GLY A 660 29.35 42.33 18.93
N THR A 661 29.30 41.09 18.40
CA THR A 661 29.56 40.86 16.94
C THR A 661 28.68 39.82 16.20
N SER A 662 27.58 39.34 16.80
CA SER A 662 26.90 38.11 16.35
C SER A 662 25.58 38.28 15.57
N THR A 663 24.88 39.41 15.65
CA THR A 663 23.60 39.62 14.91
C THR A 663 23.79 39.64 13.39
N THR A 664 24.90 40.18 12.89
CA THR A 664 25.30 40.08 11.47
C THR A 664 25.71 38.66 11.06
N ASN A 665 26.05 37.77 12.00
CA ASN A 665 26.58 36.45 11.68
C ASN A 665 25.52 35.38 11.40
N ASN A 666 24.25 35.53 11.82
CA ASN A 666 23.20 34.54 11.47
C ASN A 666 22.73 34.67 10.02
N PHE A 667 22.52 35.91 9.55
CA PHE A 667 22.39 36.20 8.12
C PHE A 667 23.71 35.98 7.36
N SER A 668 24.82 35.72 8.06
CA SER A 668 26.08 35.32 7.44
C SER A 668 26.22 33.80 7.35
N ILE A 669 25.83 32.99 8.34
CA ILE A 669 26.09 31.52 8.33
C ILE A 669 25.12 30.79 7.41
N ASN A 670 23.81 31.01 7.52
CA ASN A 670 22.84 30.38 6.61
C ASN A 670 23.04 30.87 5.17
N LYS A 671 23.40 32.16 5.01
CA LYS A 671 23.76 32.73 3.71
C LYS A 671 25.10 32.21 3.20
N LYS A 672 26.13 32.02 4.03
CA LYS A 672 27.42 31.41 3.65
C LYS A 672 27.24 29.94 3.27
N LEU A 673 26.33 29.21 3.91
CA LEU A 673 26.02 27.82 3.55
C LEU A 673 25.24 27.75 2.23
N ALA A 674 24.28 28.65 2.02
CA ALA A 674 23.59 28.79 0.74
C ALA A 674 24.52 29.26 -0.39
N GLU A 675 25.31 30.32 -0.17
CA GLU A 675 26.36 30.83 -1.06
C GLU A 675 27.44 29.77 -1.32
N ALA A 676 27.80 28.94 -0.34
CA ALA A 676 28.72 27.82 -0.55
C ALA A 676 28.10 26.79 -1.49
N GLY A 677 26.88 26.31 -1.20
CA GLY A 677 26.18 25.38 -2.09
C GLY A 677 25.83 25.97 -3.47
N GLU A 678 25.74 27.28 -3.61
CA GLU A 678 25.62 27.98 -4.90
C GLU A 678 26.97 28.03 -5.63
N ARG A 679 28.08 28.34 -4.94
CA ARG A 679 29.45 28.24 -5.47
C ARG A 679 29.80 26.81 -5.89
N THR A 680 29.44 25.78 -5.12
CA THR A 680 29.69 24.38 -5.50
C THR A 680 28.89 23.98 -6.75
N ARG A 681 27.65 24.46 -6.89
CA ARG A 681 26.85 24.25 -8.11
C ARG A 681 27.44 24.98 -9.33
N ALA A 682 27.85 26.23 -9.18
CA ALA A 682 28.51 26.98 -10.25
C ALA A 682 29.86 26.34 -10.67
N LEU A 683 30.60 25.76 -9.71
CA LEU A 683 31.81 24.99 -9.99
C LEU A 683 31.49 23.70 -10.77
N LEU A 684 30.44 22.98 -10.38
CA LEU A 684 29.94 21.78 -11.06
C LEU A 684 29.47 22.08 -12.50
N GLU A 685 28.75 23.19 -12.72
CA GLU A 685 28.40 23.71 -14.05
C GLU A 685 29.64 23.91 -14.91
N ARG A 686 30.62 24.66 -14.38
CA ARG A 686 31.88 24.90 -15.07
C ARG A 686 32.67 23.62 -15.35
N THR A 687 32.64 22.65 -14.44
CA THR A 687 33.35 21.37 -14.66
C THR A 687 32.65 20.53 -15.74
N TYR A 688 31.32 20.67 -15.91
CA TYR A 688 30.61 20.09 -17.05
C TYR A 688 30.90 20.80 -18.37
N GLU A 689 31.00 22.13 -18.37
CA GLU A 689 31.43 22.90 -19.56
C GLU A 689 32.85 22.50 -19.99
N MET A 690 33.80 22.43 -19.05
CA MET A 690 35.17 21.95 -19.32
C MET A 690 35.18 20.50 -19.83
N MET A 691 34.25 19.64 -19.40
CA MET A 691 34.10 18.28 -19.95
C MET A 691 33.60 18.29 -21.41
N GLN A 692 32.73 19.23 -21.79
CA GLN A 692 32.33 19.42 -23.18
C GLN A 692 33.50 19.92 -24.04
N GLU A 693 34.25 20.92 -23.56
CA GLU A 693 35.45 21.45 -24.23
C GLU A 693 36.51 20.37 -24.44
N ALA A 694 36.83 19.60 -23.39
CA ALA A 694 37.76 18.49 -23.45
C ALA A 694 37.33 17.39 -24.44
N SER A 695 36.02 17.16 -24.63
CA SER A 695 35.53 16.21 -25.65
C SER A 695 35.77 16.69 -27.09
N GLN A 696 35.95 18.00 -27.30
CA GLN A 696 36.14 18.64 -28.62
C GLN A 696 37.62 18.92 -28.95
N SER A 697 38.51 18.84 -27.96
CA SER A 697 39.97 19.02 -28.12
C SER A 697 40.54 18.09 -29.21
N ARG A 698 41.22 18.65 -30.23
CA ARG A 698 41.66 17.90 -31.43
C ARG A 698 42.70 16.80 -31.15
N SER A 699 43.57 17.00 -30.15
CA SER A 699 44.63 16.03 -29.81
C SER A 699 44.15 15.00 -28.79
N TYR A 700 44.20 13.71 -29.14
CA TYR A 700 43.87 12.60 -28.23
C TYR A 700 44.70 12.63 -26.93
N GLN A 701 45.99 12.97 -27.00
CA GLN A 701 46.84 13.04 -25.81
C GLN A 701 46.39 14.16 -24.87
N GLN A 702 46.01 15.31 -25.43
CA GLN A 702 45.48 16.44 -24.67
C GLN A 702 44.13 16.08 -24.02
N ARG A 703 43.21 15.46 -24.76
CA ARG A 703 41.94 14.94 -24.21
C ARG A 703 42.17 14.01 -23.02
N MET A 704 43.06 13.03 -23.14
CA MET A 704 43.35 12.11 -22.04
C MET A 704 43.91 12.79 -20.78
N ILE A 705 44.68 13.89 -20.94
CA ILE A 705 45.19 14.69 -19.81
C ILE A 705 44.06 15.50 -19.18
N GLU A 706 43.27 16.19 -19.99
CA GLU A 706 42.11 17.00 -19.56
C GLU A 706 41.07 16.12 -18.83
N GLN A 707 40.69 14.96 -19.42
CA GLN A 707 39.78 13.99 -18.80
C GLN A 707 40.33 13.44 -17.46
N LYS A 708 41.64 13.21 -17.34
CA LYS A 708 42.26 12.73 -16.09
C LYS A 708 42.24 13.79 -14.98
N LEU A 709 42.42 15.06 -15.33
CA LEU A 709 42.31 16.17 -14.38
C LEU A 709 40.86 16.35 -13.92
N LEU A 710 39.92 16.40 -14.87
CA LEU A 710 38.48 16.49 -14.58
C LEU A 710 37.99 15.36 -13.67
N LEU A 711 38.45 14.12 -13.87
CA LEU A 711 38.09 13.00 -12.99
C LEU A 711 38.59 13.20 -11.55
N LYS A 712 39.77 13.82 -11.37
CA LYS A 712 40.29 14.17 -10.04
C LYS A 712 39.45 15.26 -9.38
N ASP A 713 39.08 16.28 -10.13
CA ASP A 713 38.28 17.40 -9.62
C ASP A 713 36.85 16.95 -9.26
N MET A 714 36.23 16.09 -10.06
CA MET A 714 34.93 15.48 -9.74
C MET A 714 34.97 14.58 -8.50
N ASN A 715 36.07 13.84 -8.28
CA ASN A 715 36.23 13.06 -7.05
C ASN A 715 36.39 13.97 -5.83
N ALA A 716 37.14 15.07 -5.94
CA ALA A 716 37.25 16.06 -4.86
C ALA A 716 35.91 16.76 -4.55
N LEU A 717 35.10 17.07 -5.58
CA LEU A 717 33.72 17.55 -5.40
C LEU A 717 32.82 16.52 -4.70
N CYS A 718 33.01 15.22 -5.00
CA CYS A 718 32.29 14.14 -4.35
C CYS A 718 32.64 13.98 -2.86
N GLU A 719 33.89 14.22 -2.48
CA GLU A 719 34.33 14.15 -1.08
C GLU A 719 33.99 15.42 -0.29
N GLY A 720 33.92 16.58 -0.96
CA GLY A 720 33.76 17.89 -0.32
C GLY A 720 32.33 18.34 0.02
N ASP A 721 31.29 17.92 -0.72
CA ASP A 721 29.93 18.43 -0.55
C ASP A 721 28.86 17.38 -0.93
N GLU A 722 28.10 16.91 0.08
CA GLU A 722 27.03 15.91 -0.06
C GLU A 722 25.94 16.34 -1.06
N GLY A 723 25.66 17.65 -1.16
CA GLY A 723 24.61 18.19 -2.02
C GLY A 723 24.90 18.07 -3.52
N VAL A 724 26.18 18.03 -3.92
CA VAL A 724 26.59 17.83 -5.33
C VAL A 724 27.21 16.47 -5.59
N ALA A 725 27.63 15.73 -4.56
CA ALA A 725 28.34 14.46 -4.70
C ALA A 725 27.65 13.46 -5.64
N GLY A 726 26.32 13.36 -5.57
CA GLY A 726 25.54 12.48 -6.47
C GLY A 726 25.64 12.87 -7.95
N THR A 727 25.74 14.17 -8.25
CA THR A 727 25.94 14.65 -9.63
C THR A 727 27.41 14.53 -10.06
N ALA A 728 28.36 14.81 -9.16
CA ALA A 728 29.79 14.63 -9.44
C ALA A 728 30.14 13.16 -9.76
N GLN A 729 29.59 12.20 -9.00
CA GLN A 729 29.71 10.76 -9.31
C GLN A 729 29.09 10.39 -10.66
N PHE A 730 27.94 10.98 -11.01
CA PHE A 730 27.30 10.77 -12.30
C PHE A 730 28.18 11.26 -13.45
N LEU A 731 28.74 12.47 -13.34
CA LEU A 731 29.64 13.02 -14.36
C LEU A 731 30.96 12.23 -14.45
N SER A 732 31.53 11.77 -13.33
CA SER A 732 32.66 10.83 -13.31
C SER A 732 32.34 9.50 -14.01
N CYS A 733 31.10 9.02 -13.94
CA CYS A 733 30.66 7.81 -14.65
C CYS A 733 30.51 8.09 -16.16
N LEU A 734 29.85 9.19 -16.52
CA LEU A 734 29.68 9.64 -17.91
C LEU A 734 31.03 9.88 -18.61
N LEU A 735 32.00 10.45 -17.92
CA LEU A 735 33.35 10.69 -18.43
C LEU A 735 34.06 9.37 -18.72
N LYS A 736 33.96 8.38 -17.84
CA LYS A 736 34.51 7.03 -18.07
C LYS A 736 33.85 6.34 -19.27
N ILE A 737 32.53 6.47 -19.43
CA ILE A 737 31.80 5.93 -20.60
C ILE A 737 32.35 6.57 -21.89
N LEU A 738 32.50 7.90 -21.93
CA LEU A 738 33.08 8.61 -23.07
C LEU A 738 34.50 8.12 -23.40
N THR A 739 35.37 7.97 -22.39
CA THR A 739 36.73 7.43 -22.57
C THR A 739 36.71 6.00 -23.14
N GLN A 740 35.79 5.12 -22.70
CA GLN A 740 35.66 3.77 -23.28
C GLN A 740 35.16 3.80 -24.73
N CYS A 741 34.21 4.70 -25.07
CA CYS A 741 33.75 4.88 -26.45
C CYS A 741 34.89 5.36 -27.37
N GLU A 742 35.64 6.39 -26.96
CA GLU A 742 36.81 6.89 -27.71
C GLU A 742 37.90 5.82 -27.88
N LEU A 743 38.21 5.08 -26.81
CA LEU A 743 39.20 4.00 -26.82
C LEU A 743 38.77 2.88 -27.78
N SER A 744 37.50 2.47 -27.75
CA SER A 744 36.95 1.40 -28.58
C SER A 744 37.03 1.76 -30.07
N VAL A 745 36.56 2.96 -30.45
CA VAL A 745 36.67 3.46 -31.84
C VAL A 745 38.14 3.53 -32.28
N LYS A 746 39.03 4.03 -31.42
CA LYS A 746 40.45 4.16 -31.76
C LYS A 746 41.15 2.81 -31.98
N ILE A 747 40.91 1.81 -31.13
CA ILE A 747 41.52 0.48 -31.29
C ILE A 747 41.05 -0.17 -32.59
N LEU A 748 39.74 -0.17 -32.85
CA LEU A 748 39.15 -0.79 -34.05
C LEU A 748 39.61 -0.10 -35.35
N THR A 749 39.84 1.21 -35.33
CA THR A 749 40.20 1.98 -36.54
C THR A 749 41.70 2.00 -36.83
N CYS A 750 42.55 1.89 -35.81
CA CYS A 750 44.00 1.77 -35.98
C CYS A 750 44.49 0.32 -36.14
N GLY A 751 43.58 -0.66 -36.24
CA GLY A 751 43.93 -2.08 -36.40
C GLY A 751 44.61 -2.69 -35.17
N GLY A 752 44.23 -2.23 -33.97
CA GLY A 752 44.73 -2.77 -32.70
C GLY A 752 44.10 -4.10 -32.31
N ASP A 753 44.50 -4.65 -31.16
CA ASP A 753 43.97 -5.92 -30.67
C ASP A 753 42.44 -5.86 -30.43
N LEU A 754 41.71 -6.68 -31.18
CA LEU A 754 40.25 -6.77 -31.13
C LEU A 754 39.74 -7.33 -29.79
N GLN A 755 40.54 -8.14 -29.07
CA GLN A 755 40.15 -8.61 -27.73
C GLN A 755 40.22 -7.48 -26.70
N THR A 756 41.25 -6.62 -26.77
CA THR A 756 41.34 -5.40 -25.97
C THR A 756 40.20 -4.43 -26.30
N ALA A 757 39.80 -4.31 -27.57
CA ALA A 757 38.62 -3.54 -27.96
C ALA A 757 37.33 -4.10 -27.32
N LEU A 758 37.08 -5.41 -27.40
CA LEU A 758 35.93 -6.05 -26.76
C LEU A 758 35.91 -5.84 -25.24
N ASN A 759 37.06 -5.93 -24.57
CA ASN A 759 37.15 -5.68 -23.13
C ASN A 759 36.79 -4.23 -22.76
N ALA A 760 37.21 -3.25 -23.57
CA ALA A 760 36.85 -1.83 -23.39
C ALA A 760 35.35 -1.57 -23.63
N ILE A 761 34.77 -2.24 -24.65
CA ILE A 761 33.34 -2.17 -24.96
C ILE A 761 32.50 -2.76 -23.82
N ASP A 762 32.88 -3.95 -23.33
CA ASP A 762 32.18 -4.62 -22.21
C ASP A 762 32.33 -3.84 -20.88
N GLU A 763 33.41 -3.08 -20.70
CA GLU A 763 33.56 -2.10 -19.60
C GLU A 763 32.58 -0.93 -19.75
N GLY A 764 32.51 -0.32 -20.94
CA GLY A 764 31.60 0.78 -21.23
C GLY A 764 30.12 0.41 -21.06
N LEU A 765 29.71 -0.78 -21.53
CA LEU A 765 28.35 -1.30 -21.35
C LEU A 765 28.01 -1.53 -19.87
N ARG A 766 28.97 -1.98 -19.06
CA ARG A 766 28.77 -2.16 -17.62
C ARG A 766 28.65 -0.83 -16.88
N LEU A 767 29.41 0.18 -17.28
CA LEU A 767 29.28 1.54 -16.77
C LEU A 767 27.93 2.17 -17.15
N LEU A 768 27.39 1.87 -18.33
CA LEU A 768 26.04 2.29 -18.74
C LEU A 768 24.94 1.62 -17.92
N GLU A 769 25.01 0.29 -17.70
CA GLU A 769 24.08 -0.41 -16.80
C GLU A 769 24.12 0.19 -15.38
N ARG A 770 25.32 0.52 -14.89
CA ARG A 770 25.52 1.21 -13.62
C ARG A 770 24.87 2.60 -13.61
N ALA A 771 25.14 3.44 -14.62
CA ALA A 771 24.58 4.79 -14.74
C ALA A 771 23.04 4.80 -14.82
N GLY A 772 22.44 3.83 -15.52
CA GLY A 772 20.98 3.70 -15.62
C GLY A 772 20.28 3.22 -14.35
N ASN A 773 21.01 2.65 -13.38
CA ASN A 773 20.40 2.02 -12.19
C ASN A 773 20.80 2.68 -10.87
N GLU A 774 22.04 3.14 -10.69
CA GLU A 774 22.52 3.74 -9.43
C GLU A 774 22.01 5.16 -9.21
N PHE A 775 21.63 5.90 -10.25
CA PHE A 775 21.28 7.32 -10.14
C PHE A 775 19.76 7.56 -10.16
N SER A 776 19.34 8.63 -9.50
CA SER A 776 17.97 9.15 -9.44
C SER A 776 17.94 10.60 -9.96
N SER A 777 16.77 11.07 -10.40
CA SER A 777 16.57 12.40 -11.03
C SER A 777 17.33 12.66 -12.35
N VAL A 778 17.86 11.63 -13.02
CA VAL A 778 18.49 11.82 -14.34
C VAL A 778 17.41 12.23 -15.36
N ASP A 779 17.62 13.35 -16.04
CA ASP A 779 16.70 13.88 -17.05
C ASP A 779 16.52 12.96 -18.27
N LYS A 780 15.35 13.00 -18.91
CA LYS A 780 15.00 12.23 -20.12
C LYS A 780 16.03 12.45 -21.24
N MET A 781 16.53 13.67 -21.43
CA MET A 781 17.50 13.99 -22.47
C MET A 781 18.88 13.36 -22.18
N MET A 782 19.26 13.29 -20.91
CA MET A 782 20.49 12.64 -20.48
C MET A 782 20.37 11.11 -20.57
N LEU A 783 19.22 10.54 -20.19
CA LEU A 783 18.92 9.11 -20.40
C LEU A 783 18.99 8.75 -21.89
N ALA A 784 18.42 9.56 -22.79
CA ALA A 784 18.53 9.34 -24.23
C ALA A 784 20.00 9.39 -24.71
N THR A 785 20.82 10.28 -24.16
CA THR A 785 22.26 10.36 -24.47
C THR A 785 23.04 9.13 -23.99
N LEU A 786 22.67 8.53 -22.84
CA LEU A 786 23.23 7.25 -22.40
C LEU A 786 22.82 6.09 -23.33
N GLU A 787 21.59 6.10 -23.84
CA GLU A 787 21.12 5.10 -24.82
C GLU A 787 21.79 5.26 -26.19
N GLU A 788 22.16 6.49 -26.60
CA GLU A 788 23.01 6.75 -27.77
C GLU A 788 24.41 6.11 -27.60
N PHE A 789 25.05 6.27 -26.43
CA PHE A 789 26.31 5.57 -26.12
C PHE A 789 26.16 4.05 -26.04
N HIS A 790 25.04 3.54 -25.50
CA HIS A 790 24.75 2.11 -25.51
C HIS A 790 24.64 1.57 -26.92
N PHE A 791 23.91 2.25 -27.81
CA PHE A 791 23.78 1.85 -29.21
C PHE A 791 25.15 1.87 -29.91
N GLN A 792 25.95 2.92 -29.72
CA GLN A 792 27.32 2.98 -30.24
C GLN A 792 28.16 1.76 -29.79
N LEU A 793 28.22 1.48 -28.49
CA LEU A 793 29.01 0.37 -27.96
C LEU A 793 28.49 -0.99 -28.44
N SER A 794 27.17 -1.21 -28.53
CA SER A 794 26.60 -2.44 -29.08
C SER A 794 27.00 -2.67 -30.55
N ILE A 795 26.92 -1.64 -31.40
CA ILE A 795 27.27 -1.77 -32.82
C ILE A 795 28.80 -1.96 -32.99
N LEU A 796 29.62 -1.29 -32.19
CA LEU A 796 31.08 -1.54 -32.16
C LEU A 796 31.41 -2.96 -31.67
N ARG A 797 30.61 -3.53 -30.76
CA ARG A 797 30.74 -4.93 -30.32
C ARG A 797 30.46 -5.90 -31.46
N LEU A 798 29.39 -5.66 -32.23
CA LEU A 798 29.07 -6.43 -33.43
C LEU A 798 30.16 -6.29 -34.49
N ALA A 799 30.66 -5.08 -34.75
CA ALA A 799 31.77 -4.84 -35.68
C ALA A 799 33.02 -5.65 -35.31
N ALA A 800 33.45 -5.60 -34.04
CA ALA A 800 34.56 -6.40 -33.53
C ALA A 800 34.31 -7.91 -33.71
N PHE A 801 33.11 -8.40 -33.42
CA PHE A 801 32.77 -9.83 -33.59
C PHE A 801 32.75 -10.28 -35.06
N PHE A 802 32.27 -9.45 -35.99
CA PHE A 802 32.30 -9.74 -37.43
C PHE A 802 33.73 -9.83 -37.96
N ASP A 803 34.65 -9.00 -37.47
CA ASP A 803 36.05 -9.03 -37.87
C ASP A 803 36.84 -10.18 -37.18
N ILE A 804 36.49 -10.59 -35.95
CA ILE A 804 37.12 -11.73 -35.24
C ILE A 804 36.66 -13.09 -35.80
N LYS A 805 35.36 -13.28 -36.07
CA LYS A 805 34.78 -14.55 -36.56
C LYS A 805 33.75 -14.32 -37.68
N PRO A 806 34.17 -13.90 -38.88
CA PRO A 806 33.29 -13.71 -40.04
C PRO A 806 32.30 -14.86 -40.32
N PRO A 807 32.69 -16.16 -40.32
CA PRO A 807 31.79 -17.24 -40.72
C PRO A 807 30.76 -17.64 -39.66
N THR A 808 30.83 -17.10 -38.43
CA THR A 808 29.91 -17.45 -37.35
C THR A 808 28.59 -16.65 -37.41
N PHE A 809 28.57 -15.51 -38.09
CA PHE A 809 27.45 -14.56 -38.07
C PHE A 809 26.66 -14.51 -39.39
N ILE A 810 26.07 -15.64 -39.78
CA ILE A 810 25.22 -15.75 -40.98
C ILE A 810 24.01 -14.77 -40.91
N ASN A 811 23.53 -14.47 -39.70
CA ASN A 811 22.39 -13.58 -39.45
C ASN A 811 22.80 -12.14 -39.06
N ALA A 812 23.95 -11.64 -39.52
CA ALA A 812 24.49 -10.32 -39.15
C ALA A 812 23.48 -9.17 -39.30
N THR A 813 22.70 -9.14 -40.38
CA THR A 813 21.62 -8.18 -40.65
C THR A 813 20.61 -8.13 -39.50
N GLN A 814 20.09 -9.29 -39.10
CA GLN A 814 19.03 -9.41 -38.09
C GLN A 814 19.51 -8.93 -36.71
N LEU A 815 20.80 -9.11 -36.39
CA LEU A 815 21.39 -8.61 -35.14
C LEU A 815 21.48 -7.08 -35.13
N ILE A 816 21.85 -6.46 -36.25
CA ILE A 816 21.91 -5.00 -36.39
C ILE A 816 20.49 -4.41 -36.38
N GLU A 817 19.55 -4.99 -37.13
CA GLU A 817 18.16 -4.54 -37.19
C GLU A 817 17.47 -4.62 -35.83
N ALA A 818 17.63 -5.72 -35.10
CA ALA A 818 17.07 -5.86 -33.76
C ALA A 818 17.66 -4.83 -32.77
N GLU A 819 18.94 -4.51 -32.88
CA GLU A 819 19.58 -3.47 -32.06
C GLU A 819 19.11 -2.05 -32.41
N VAL A 820 18.85 -1.78 -33.70
CA VAL A 820 18.21 -0.54 -34.18
C VAL A 820 16.75 -0.43 -33.72
N ILE A 821 15.99 -1.53 -33.73
CA ILE A 821 14.61 -1.58 -33.21
C ILE A 821 14.62 -1.29 -31.71
N ARG A 822 15.46 -1.97 -30.92
CA ARG A 822 15.65 -1.72 -29.48
C ARG A 822 15.92 -0.24 -29.19
N PHE A 823 16.85 0.38 -29.92
CA PHE A 823 17.17 1.80 -29.76
C PHE A 823 15.96 2.70 -30.09
N LYS A 824 15.29 2.48 -31.23
CA LYS A 824 14.11 3.25 -31.66
C LYS A 824 12.94 3.12 -30.67
N GLU A 825 12.68 1.93 -30.13
CA GLU A 825 11.68 1.69 -29.08
C GLU A 825 12.03 2.42 -27.78
N ARG A 826 13.31 2.41 -27.40
CA ARG A 826 13.78 3.09 -26.20
C ARG A 826 13.65 4.60 -26.30
N CYS A 827 14.02 5.21 -27.43
CA CYS A 827 13.78 6.64 -27.70
C CYS A 827 12.28 7.00 -27.64
N ARG A 828 11.40 6.16 -28.24
CA ARG A 828 9.93 6.33 -28.12
C ARG A 828 9.47 6.30 -26.66
N SER A 829 9.98 5.36 -25.85
CA SER A 829 9.61 5.25 -24.42
C SER A 829 10.08 6.42 -23.55
N LEU A 830 11.10 7.15 -24.01
CA LEU A 830 11.61 8.36 -23.35
C LEU A 830 10.97 9.65 -23.89
N GLU A 831 10.24 9.57 -25.01
CA GLU A 831 9.65 10.71 -25.74
C GLU A 831 10.72 11.71 -26.27
N VAL A 832 11.90 11.21 -26.66
CA VAL A 832 13.04 12.03 -27.12
C VAL A 832 13.52 11.57 -28.49
N SER A 833 13.81 12.53 -29.39
CA SER A 833 14.43 12.26 -30.70
C SER A 833 15.95 12.05 -30.57
N PRO A 834 16.57 11.16 -31.38
CA PRO A 834 18.02 11.01 -31.44
C PRO A 834 18.76 12.33 -31.71
N SER A 835 20.05 12.42 -31.34
CA SER A 835 20.92 13.50 -31.82
C SER A 835 21.07 13.49 -33.35
N GLU A 836 21.45 14.64 -33.91
CA GLU A 836 21.71 14.81 -35.35
C GLU A 836 22.75 13.80 -35.85
N SER A 837 23.89 13.69 -35.15
CA SER A 837 24.93 12.69 -35.44
C SER A 837 24.41 11.25 -35.37
N MET A 838 23.53 10.91 -34.42
CA MET A 838 22.94 9.58 -34.35
C MET A 838 21.93 9.32 -35.47
N ALA A 839 21.19 10.33 -35.94
CA ALA A 839 20.30 10.20 -37.09
C ALA A 839 21.10 9.93 -38.39
N GLU A 840 22.25 10.58 -38.55
CA GLU A 840 23.18 10.27 -39.65
C GLU A 840 23.77 8.86 -39.55
N VAL A 841 24.16 8.41 -38.35
CA VAL A 841 24.60 7.01 -38.12
C VAL A 841 23.52 6.00 -38.51
N LEU A 842 22.26 6.22 -38.09
CA LEU A 842 21.14 5.35 -38.45
C LEU A 842 20.92 5.28 -39.97
N THR A 843 21.02 6.43 -40.65
CA THR A 843 20.92 6.53 -42.12
C THR A 843 22.09 5.81 -42.80
N GLY A 844 23.30 5.93 -42.25
CA GLY A 844 24.49 5.20 -42.72
C GLY A 844 24.38 3.68 -42.54
N ILE A 845 23.82 3.21 -41.42
CA ILE A 845 23.53 1.79 -41.19
C ILE A 845 22.52 1.29 -42.22
N GLU A 846 21.43 2.01 -42.45
CA GLU A 846 20.43 1.65 -43.46
C GLU A 846 21.05 1.54 -44.87
N GLY A 847 21.93 2.47 -45.25
CA GLY A 847 22.71 2.39 -46.48
C GLY A 847 23.65 1.18 -46.57
N ILE A 848 24.29 0.78 -45.46
CA ILE A 848 25.12 -0.45 -45.39
C ILE A 848 24.26 -1.70 -45.54
N LEU A 849 23.07 -1.74 -44.92
CA LEU A 849 22.15 -2.89 -45.04
C LEU A 849 21.63 -3.05 -46.47
N ILE A 850 21.23 -1.96 -47.14
CA ILE A 850 20.84 -1.98 -48.57
C ILE A 850 22.03 -2.45 -49.44
N ALA A 851 23.24 -1.94 -49.19
CA ALA A 851 24.43 -2.36 -49.94
C ALA A 851 24.82 -3.84 -49.72
N MET A 852 24.38 -4.46 -48.63
CA MET A 852 24.65 -5.88 -48.33
C MET A 852 23.90 -6.82 -49.29
N GLU A 853 22.70 -6.45 -49.76
CA GLU A 853 21.92 -7.27 -50.72
C GLU A 853 22.74 -7.62 -51.98
N ALA A 854 23.69 -6.74 -52.37
CA ALA A 854 24.62 -6.96 -53.46
C ALA A 854 25.95 -7.65 -53.08
N LYS A 855 26.40 -7.57 -51.82
CA LYS A 855 27.78 -7.93 -51.40
C LYS A 855 27.92 -9.14 -50.46
N LYS A 856 26.83 -9.64 -49.87
CA LYS A 856 26.78 -10.84 -48.99
C LYS A 856 27.67 -10.85 -47.72
N PHE A 857 28.37 -9.76 -47.40
CA PHE A 857 29.17 -9.64 -46.17
C PHE A 857 29.16 -8.20 -45.64
N ILE A 858 29.18 -8.03 -44.31
CA ILE A 858 29.34 -6.74 -43.62
C ILE A 858 30.72 -6.73 -42.96
N SER A 859 31.58 -5.77 -43.30
CA SER A 859 32.86 -5.58 -42.59
C SER A 859 32.67 -4.70 -41.35
N GLY A 860 33.27 -5.07 -40.22
CA GLY A 860 33.25 -4.26 -39.00
C GLY A 860 33.90 -2.88 -39.19
N SER A 861 34.90 -2.78 -40.07
CA SER A 861 35.49 -1.51 -40.49
C SER A 861 34.47 -0.48 -41.02
N SER A 862 33.45 -0.93 -41.76
CA SER A 862 32.42 -0.05 -42.35
C SER A 862 31.45 0.49 -41.29
N LEU A 863 31.09 -0.33 -40.31
CA LEU A 863 30.29 0.08 -39.16
C LEU A 863 31.08 1.03 -38.24
N THR A 864 32.37 0.74 -38.04
CA THR A 864 33.26 1.56 -37.19
C THR A 864 33.50 2.94 -37.79
N ALA A 865 33.63 3.04 -39.12
CA ALA A 865 33.81 4.32 -39.83
C ALA A 865 32.65 5.31 -39.59
N LEU A 866 31.40 4.83 -39.46
CA LEU A 866 30.25 5.71 -39.16
C LEU A 866 30.44 6.48 -37.86
N PHE A 867 30.97 5.83 -36.81
CA PHE A 867 31.25 6.46 -35.51
C PHE A 867 32.55 7.27 -35.47
N GLN A 868 33.40 7.18 -36.49
CA GLN A 868 34.52 8.13 -36.67
C GLN A 868 34.03 9.47 -37.20
N THR A 869 33.16 9.44 -38.22
CA THR A 869 32.61 10.65 -38.83
C THR A 869 31.60 11.32 -37.91
N ASN A 870 30.73 10.52 -37.27
CA ASN A 870 29.55 11.00 -36.55
C ASN A 870 29.63 10.58 -35.07
N ALA A 871 30.59 11.15 -34.34
CA ALA A 871 30.81 10.84 -32.93
C ALA A 871 29.69 11.41 -32.03
N VAL A 872 29.25 10.63 -31.03
CA VAL A 872 28.21 11.03 -30.07
C VAL A 872 28.72 12.15 -29.16
N MET A 873 28.10 13.32 -29.24
CA MET A 873 28.49 14.53 -28.49
C MET A 873 27.67 14.72 -27.21
N LEU A 874 28.31 15.31 -26.19
CA LEU A 874 27.64 15.74 -24.96
C LEU A 874 26.66 16.89 -25.25
N ARG A 875 25.49 16.87 -24.58
CA ARG A 875 24.44 17.89 -24.75
C ARG A 875 24.85 19.21 -24.07
N LYS A 876 24.69 20.34 -24.78
CA LYS A 876 25.16 21.68 -24.32
C LYS A 876 24.64 22.09 -22.95
N LYS A 877 23.39 21.77 -22.59
CA LYS A 877 22.78 22.00 -21.27
C LYS A 877 21.81 20.87 -20.92
N PHE A 878 21.64 20.56 -19.64
CA PHE A 878 20.58 19.70 -19.12
C PHE A 878 20.05 20.22 -17.78
N THR A 879 18.76 20.02 -17.52
CA THR A 879 18.02 20.67 -16.42
C THR A 879 18.23 20.05 -15.04
N SER A 880 18.74 18.81 -14.97
CA SER A 880 18.90 18.05 -13.72
C SER A 880 20.27 18.21 -13.04
N LEU A 881 21.13 19.11 -13.52
CA LEU A 881 22.45 19.31 -12.92
C LEU A 881 22.29 19.84 -11.48
N GLY A 882 22.92 19.17 -10.51
CA GLY A 882 22.76 19.48 -9.08
C GLY A 882 21.46 18.96 -8.43
N SER A 883 20.66 18.17 -9.16
CA SER A 883 19.52 17.41 -8.60
C SER A 883 19.64 15.88 -8.76
N ILE A 884 20.67 15.42 -9.48
CA ILE A 884 21.01 13.99 -9.59
C ILE A 884 21.58 13.50 -8.26
N SER A 885 20.97 12.44 -7.73
CA SER A 885 21.36 11.81 -6.48
C SER A 885 21.62 10.32 -6.66
N VAL A 886 22.59 9.79 -5.89
CA VAL A 886 22.95 8.37 -5.89
C VAL A 886 21.99 7.59 -4.99
N LYS A 887 21.55 6.42 -5.46
CA LYS A 887 20.79 5.44 -4.68
C LYS A 887 21.74 4.68 -3.78
N TRP A 888 21.56 4.82 -2.48
CA TRP A 888 22.36 4.12 -1.48
C TRP A 888 21.49 3.51 -0.37
N ALA A 889 22.03 2.47 0.26
CA ALA A 889 21.36 1.77 1.35
C ALA A 889 22.23 1.76 2.60
N GLN A 890 21.58 1.63 3.75
CA GLN A 890 22.24 1.53 5.04
C GLN A 890 21.53 0.47 5.88
N ILE A 891 22.25 -0.57 6.29
CA ILE A 891 21.74 -1.51 7.29
C ILE A 891 21.85 -0.81 8.65
N VAL A 892 20.70 -0.54 9.28
CA VAL A 892 20.62 0.17 10.56
C VAL A 892 20.64 -0.81 11.73
N GLU A 893 19.96 -1.95 11.57
CA GLU A 893 19.91 -3.05 12.55
C GLU A 893 20.06 -4.41 11.84
N PRO A 894 20.78 -5.38 12.45
CA PRO A 894 21.52 -5.26 13.71
C PRO A 894 22.68 -4.26 13.62
N SER A 895 22.93 -3.53 14.72
CA SER A 895 23.85 -2.39 14.74
C SER A 895 25.32 -2.77 14.87
N GLU A 896 25.58 -3.97 15.38
CA GLU A 896 26.88 -4.59 15.57
C GLU A 896 26.80 -6.04 15.11
N THR A 897 27.90 -6.58 14.59
CA THR A 897 28.03 -8.01 14.32
C THR A 897 28.02 -8.76 15.67
N PRO A 898 27.09 -9.72 15.91
CA PRO A 898 27.01 -10.37 17.21
C PRO A 898 28.30 -11.13 17.53
N SER A 899 28.81 -10.96 18.75
CA SER A 899 30.06 -11.58 19.21
C SER A 899 29.95 -13.09 19.38
N GLU A 900 28.76 -13.59 19.70
CA GLU A 900 28.44 -15.02 19.70
C GLU A 900 27.70 -15.43 18.41
N PRO A 901 28.00 -16.59 17.83
CA PRO A 901 27.34 -17.06 16.61
C PRO A 901 25.89 -17.44 16.86
N ILE A 902 24.98 -17.02 15.97
CA ILE A 902 23.56 -17.35 16.08
C ILE A 902 23.37 -18.84 15.77
N ARG A 903 23.01 -19.62 16.79
CA ARG A 903 22.77 -21.07 16.68
C ARG A 903 21.31 -21.36 16.33
N PHE A 904 21.09 -22.20 15.33
CA PHE A 904 19.75 -22.65 14.92
C PHE A 904 19.76 -24.11 14.47
N VAL A 905 18.59 -24.76 14.47
CA VAL A 905 18.47 -26.18 14.11
C VAL A 905 18.44 -26.35 12.59
N VAL A 906 19.31 -27.21 12.05
CA VAL A 906 19.37 -27.57 10.62
C VAL A 906 18.00 -28.02 10.11
N GLY A 907 17.61 -27.58 8.91
CA GLY A 907 16.31 -27.86 8.31
C GLY A 907 15.15 -26.99 8.81
N LEU A 908 15.36 -26.11 9.80
CA LEU A 908 14.42 -25.05 10.16
C LEU A 908 14.97 -23.67 9.74
N PRO A 909 14.17 -22.78 9.12
CA PRO A 909 14.65 -21.47 8.70
C PRO A 909 14.83 -20.52 9.90
N LEU A 910 16.00 -19.89 9.98
CA LEU A 910 16.32 -18.83 10.94
C LEU A 910 15.88 -17.48 10.36
N GLY A 911 14.94 -16.80 11.01
CA GLY A 911 14.51 -15.45 10.64
C GLY A 911 15.37 -14.36 11.29
N ILE A 912 16.31 -13.79 10.54
CA ILE A 912 17.11 -12.64 10.99
C ILE A 912 16.34 -11.36 10.72
N SER A 913 16.08 -10.57 11.76
CA SER A 913 15.40 -9.28 11.63
C SER A 913 16.39 -8.24 11.12
N ILE A 914 16.09 -7.63 9.97
CA ILE A 914 16.94 -6.64 9.32
C ILE A 914 16.13 -5.36 9.07
N ASN A 915 16.78 -4.23 9.34
CA ASN A 915 16.22 -2.90 9.16
C ASN A 915 17.14 -2.08 8.26
N ILE A 916 16.63 -1.65 7.10
CA ILE A 916 17.41 -0.95 6.08
C ILE A 916 16.76 0.41 5.79
N LEU A 917 17.58 1.46 5.73
CA LEU A 917 17.21 2.74 5.12
C LEU A 917 17.69 2.77 3.67
N LEU A 918 16.79 3.15 2.77
CA LEU A 918 16.99 3.24 1.32
C LEU A 918 16.80 4.69 0.90
N HIS A 919 17.85 5.32 0.38
CA HIS A 919 17.86 6.74 0.02
C HIS A 919 17.86 6.92 -1.50
N ASN A 920 17.04 7.86 -1.99
CA ASN A 920 16.85 8.20 -3.41
C ASN A 920 16.17 7.12 -4.28
N PHE A 921 15.46 6.16 -3.68
CA PHE A 921 14.76 5.10 -4.41
C PHE A 921 13.40 5.56 -4.95
N SER A 922 13.03 5.08 -6.15
CA SER A 922 11.67 5.24 -6.69
C SER A 922 10.82 3.99 -6.43
N LYS A 923 9.49 4.09 -6.53
CA LYS A 923 8.58 2.92 -6.41
C LYS A 923 8.91 1.79 -7.41
N LYS A 924 9.44 2.12 -8.59
CA LYS A 924 9.93 1.13 -9.57
C LYS A 924 11.23 0.43 -9.13
N ASP A 925 12.03 1.06 -8.29
CA ASP A 925 13.23 0.45 -7.70
C ASP A 925 12.85 -0.46 -6.51
N ILE A 926 11.86 -0.07 -5.70
CA ILE A 926 11.38 -0.87 -4.55
C ILE A 926 10.94 -2.28 -4.98
N SER A 927 10.14 -2.41 -6.05
CA SER A 927 9.72 -3.74 -6.55
C SER A 927 10.89 -4.60 -7.09
N ARG A 928 12.01 -3.96 -7.43
CA ARG A 928 13.26 -4.61 -7.90
C ARG A 928 14.27 -4.87 -6.76
N PHE A 929 14.11 -4.25 -5.60
CA PHE A 929 15.03 -4.38 -4.47
C PHE A 929 15.03 -5.81 -3.90
N ARG A 930 16.22 -6.37 -3.68
CA ARG A 930 16.43 -7.70 -3.09
C ARG A 930 17.53 -7.63 -2.05
N ILE A 931 17.47 -8.52 -1.07
CA ILE A 931 18.57 -8.74 -0.13
C ILE A 931 19.28 -10.01 -0.59
N LYS A 932 20.55 -9.89 -0.98
CA LYS A 932 21.41 -11.02 -1.31
C LYS A 932 22.00 -11.59 -0.03
N THR A 933 21.89 -12.90 0.14
CA THR A 933 22.48 -13.66 1.25
C THR A 933 23.54 -14.60 0.65
N ASP A 934 24.81 -14.34 0.93
CA ASP A 934 25.96 -15.12 0.48
C ASP A 934 26.41 -16.07 1.59
N TYR A 935 26.44 -17.36 1.27
CA TYR A 935 26.79 -18.44 2.20
C TYR A 935 28.27 -18.86 2.04
N PRO A 936 28.88 -19.49 3.07
CA PRO A 936 30.28 -19.93 3.04
C PRO A 936 30.63 -20.92 1.92
N ASP A 937 29.64 -21.68 1.43
CA ASP A 937 29.78 -22.61 0.30
C ASP A 937 29.79 -21.93 -1.08
N ARG A 938 29.77 -20.59 -1.11
CA ARG A 938 29.63 -19.72 -2.29
C ARG A 938 28.26 -19.77 -2.97
N SER A 939 27.25 -20.38 -2.34
CA SER A 939 25.87 -20.22 -2.79
C SER A 939 25.32 -18.84 -2.40
N SER A 940 24.37 -18.35 -3.20
CA SER A 940 23.72 -17.04 -2.99
C SER A 940 22.21 -17.19 -3.10
N ILE A 941 21.47 -16.69 -2.11
CA ILE A 941 20.00 -16.61 -2.14
C ILE A 941 19.55 -15.15 -2.24
N LEU A 942 18.52 -14.87 -3.04
CA LEU A 942 17.92 -13.55 -3.17
C LEU A 942 16.57 -13.50 -2.45
N PHE A 943 16.54 -12.84 -1.29
CA PHE A 943 15.30 -12.57 -0.56
C PHE A 943 14.55 -11.40 -1.22
N CYS A 944 13.23 -11.56 -1.38
CA CYS A 944 12.32 -10.53 -1.88
C CYS A 944 11.44 -10.04 -0.72
N PRO A 945 11.67 -8.83 -0.20
CA PRO A 945 10.76 -8.24 0.78
C PRO A 945 9.39 -7.95 0.15
N ARG A 946 8.36 -7.85 0.99
CA ARG A 946 6.99 -7.53 0.56
C ARG A 946 6.84 -6.03 0.36
N GLU A 947 6.02 -5.61 -0.60
CA GLU A 947 5.78 -4.18 -0.84
C GLU A 947 5.23 -3.45 0.41
N SER A 948 4.44 -4.15 1.23
CA SER A 948 3.91 -3.67 2.52
C SER A 948 4.96 -3.49 3.63
N GLU A 949 6.18 -4.03 3.48
CA GLU A 949 7.27 -3.91 4.46
C GLU A 949 8.12 -2.64 4.22
N PHE A 950 7.92 -1.96 3.08
CA PHE A 950 8.56 -0.69 2.77
C PHE A 950 7.66 0.48 3.19
N LYS A 951 8.20 1.37 4.02
CA LYS A 951 7.54 2.60 4.44
C LYS A 951 8.31 3.82 3.95
N GLU A 952 7.66 4.69 3.18
CA GLU A 952 8.23 5.99 2.82
C GLU A 952 8.24 6.91 4.07
N ILE A 953 9.43 7.36 4.48
CA ILE A 953 9.63 8.25 5.63
C ILE A 953 9.78 9.71 5.17
N ALA A 954 10.45 9.90 4.04
CA ALA A 954 10.62 11.18 3.37
C ALA A 954 10.59 10.93 1.85
N PRO A 955 10.41 11.96 0.99
CA PRO A 955 10.33 11.76 -0.45
C PRO A 955 11.53 10.96 -0.98
N ARG A 956 11.26 9.81 -1.64
CA ARG A 956 12.28 8.87 -2.15
C ARG A 956 13.18 8.23 -1.07
N THR A 957 12.82 8.31 0.21
CA THR A 957 13.51 7.66 1.32
C THR A 957 12.59 6.64 1.99
N TYR A 958 12.94 5.37 1.88
CA TYR A 958 12.15 4.25 2.38
C TYR A 958 12.87 3.55 3.52
N ARG A 959 12.13 3.13 4.55
CA ARG A 959 12.60 2.17 5.56
C ARG A 959 11.99 0.81 5.26
N LEU A 960 12.83 -0.21 5.24
CA LEU A 960 12.44 -1.59 5.12
C LEU A 960 12.63 -2.28 6.48
N LEU A 961 11.57 -2.90 7.00
CA LEU A 961 11.60 -3.73 8.19
C LEU A 961 11.13 -5.13 7.82
N CYS A 962 12.04 -6.11 7.80
CA CYS A 962 11.72 -7.47 7.37
C CYS A 962 12.50 -8.53 8.16
N LYS A 963 12.09 -9.79 8.03
CA LYS A 963 12.85 -10.95 8.53
C LYS A 963 13.39 -11.73 7.34
N VAL A 964 14.70 -11.65 7.11
CA VAL A 964 15.38 -12.43 6.08
C VAL A 964 15.56 -13.85 6.59
N LEU A 965 15.08 -14.81 5.81
CA LEU A 965 15.15 -16.23 6.14
C LEU A 965 16.51 -16.79 5.70
N VAL A 966 17.28 -17.29 6.65
CA VAL A 966 18.49 -18.07 6.45
C VAL A 966 18.15 -19.53 6.63
N GLN A 967 18.59 -20.39 5.70
CA GLN A 967 18.39 -21.83 5.78
C GLN A 967 19.73 -22.51 5.49
N ALA A 968 20.05 -23.53 6.28
CA ALA A 968 21.12 -24.47 6.00
C ALA A 968 20.54 -25.88 6.04
N ASP A 969 20.74 -26.62 4.95
CA ASP A 969 20.27 -28.01 4.81
C ASP A 969 21.24 -29.02 5.43
N ASN A 970 22.48 -28.60 5.70
CA ASN A 970 23.54 -29.41 6.30
C ASN A 970 24.03 -28.77 7.61
N LEU A 971 24.53 -29.60 8.54
CA LEU A 971 25.31 -29.12 9.68
C LEU A 971 26.63 -28.49 9.21
N TRP A 972 27.08 -27.45 9.92
CA TRP A 972 28.44 -26.91 9.78
C TRP A 972 29.30 -27.36 10.97
N SER A 973 30.58 -27.66 10.71
CA SER A 973 31.52 -28.08 11.74
C SER A 973 31.88 -26.97 12.73
N ASP A 974 31.80 -25.72 12.30
CA ASP A 974 32.04 -24.51 13.09
C ASP A 974 31.06 -23.41 12.65
N SER A 975 31.01 -22.32 13.41
CA SER A 975 30.35 -21.09 13.00
C SER A 975 31.03 -20.46 11.79
N ALA A 976 30.26 -19.85 10.90
CA ALA A 976 30.78 -19.12 9.75
C ALA A 976 29.93 -17.88 9.45
N SER A 977 30.58 -16.86 8.89
CA SER A 977 29.93 -15.60 8.50
C SER A 977 29.05 -15.79 7.27
N VAL A 978 27.78 -15.43 7.38
CA VAL A 978 26.85 -15.24 6.26
C VAL A 978 26.78 -13.76 5.95
N ARG A 979 26.99 -13.39 4.68
CA ARG A 979 27.02 -11.98 4.26
C ARG A 979 25.68 -11.57 3.65
N PHE A 980 25.11 -10.50 4.17
CA PHE A 980 23.92 -9.84 3.64
C PHE A 980 24.34 -8.61 2.83
N GLY A 981 23.72 -8.39 1.68
CA GLY A 981 23.99 -7.22 0.83
C GLY A 981 22.75 -6.72 0.10
N CYS A 982 22.60 -5.40 0.07
CA CYS A 982 21.51 -4.73 -0.65
C CYS A 982 21.77 -4.75 -2.16
N VAL A 983 20.85 -5.29 -2.97
CA VAL A 983 20.98 -5.35 -4.43
C VAL A 983 19.67 -4.97 -5.15
N LEU A 984 19.80 -4.45 -6.37
CA LEU A 984 18.69 -4.26 -7.31
C LEU A 984 18.70 -5.40 -8.33
N LYS A 985 17.56 -6.07 -8.55
CA LYS A 985 17.43 -7.01 -9.67
C LYS A 985 17.66 -6.26 -10.99
N SER A 986 18.58 -6.74 -11.83
CA SER A 986 18.80 -6.12 -13.15
C SER A 986 17.52 -6.22 -13.98
N GLN A 987 17.22 -5.15 -14.72
CA GLN A 987 16.25 -5.26 -15.80
C GLN A 987 16.92 -6.08 -16.89
N GLN A 988 16.39 -7.27 -17.16
CA GLN A 988 16.81 -8.06 -18.31
C GLN A 988 16.46 -7.27 -19.57
N SER A 989 17.38 -6.43 -20.04
CA SER A 989 17.51 -6.21 -21.46
C SER A 989 17.75 -7.59 -22.07
N THR A 990 16.90 -7.97 -23.01
CA THR A 990 17.22 -9.07 -23.92
C THR A 990 18.37 -8.59 -24.78
N ASP A 991 19.59 -8.76 -24.27
CA ASP A 991 20.80 -8.52 -25.03
C ASP A 991 20.73 -9.46 -26.23
N VAL A 992 20.54 -8.89 -27.42
CA VAL A 992 20.35 -9.61 -28.68
C VAL A 992 21.59 -10.45 -29.03
N ILE A 993 22.72 -10.15 -28.40
CA ILE A 993 24.06 -10.64 -28.74
C ILE A 993 24.52 -11.67 -27.69
N PRO A 994 24.73 -12.95 -28.07
CA PRO A 994 25.27 -13.97 -27.16
C PRO A 994 26.70 -13.65 -26.67
N SER A 995 27.00 -13.98 -25.41
CA SER A 995 28.37 -13.92 -24.88
C SER A 995 29.22 -15.07 -25.41
N LEU A 996 30.26 -14.76 -26.21
CA LEU A 996 31.20 -15.75 -26.74
C LEU A 996 32.34 -16.14 -25.77
N THR A 997 32.50 -15.43 -24.65
CA THR A 997 33.55 -15.68 -23.65
C THR A 997 32.97 -16.36 -22.41
N SER A 998 33.51 -17.52 -22.05
CA SER A 998 33.05 -18.36 -20.92
C SER A 998 33.27 -17.77 -19.52
N GLY A 999 33.82 -16.55 -19.42
CA GLY A 999 34.05 -15.84 -18.16
C GLY A 999 33.06 -14.71 -17.85
N PHE A 1000 32.27 -14.24 -18.83
CA PHE A 1000 31.36 -13.09 -18.66
C PHE A 1000 29.89 -13.52 -18.60
N THR A 1001 29.50 -14.14 -17.50
CA THR A 1001 28.08 -14.26 -17.12
C THR A 1001 27.64 -12.98 -16.40
N ARG A 1002 26.79 -12.18 -17.06
CA ARG A 1002 26.25 -10.93 -16.50
C ARG A 1002 25.52 -11.24 -15.17
N PRO A 1003 25.93 -10.65 -14.02
CA PRO A 1003 25.26 -10.93 -12.76
C PRO A 1003 23.81 -10.43 -12.84
N PRO A 1004 22.80 -11.23 -12.43
CA PRO A 1004 21.38 -10.84 -12.57
C PRO A 1004 20.94 -9.74 -11.57
N TYR A 1005 21.88 -9.11 -10.89
CA TYR A 1005 21.69 -8.11 -9.84
C TYR A 1005 22.82 -7.09 -9.83
N ILE A 1006 22.49 -5.88 -9.40
CA ILE A 1006 23.38 -4.71 -9.31
C ILE A 1006 23.52 -4.38 -7.82
N PRO A 1007 24.73 -4.30 -7.25
CA PRO A 1007 24.91 -3.90 -5.86
C PRO A 1007 24.42 -2.47 -5.63
N VAL A 1008 23.78 -2.21 -4.49
CA VAL A 1008 23.42 -0.85 -4.08
C VAL A 1008 24.65 -0.19 -3.45
N ALA A 1009 24.88 1.09 -3.74
CA ALA A 1009 26.00 1.83 -3.19
C ALA A 1009 25.89 2.05 -1.67
N GLU A 1010 27.04 2.21 -1.02
CA GLU A 1010 27.14 2.68 0.36
C GLU A 1010 27.23 4.21 0.38
N SER A 1011 26.84 4.86 1.49
CA SER A 1011 27.00 6.32 1.60
C SER A 1011 28.46 6.69 1.86
N PRO A 1012 29.09 7.57 1.06
CA PRO A 1012 30.45 8.05 1.34
C PRO A 1012 30.51 8.94 2.60
N PHE A 1013 29.35 9.37 3.12
CA PHE A 1013 29.23 10.21 4.32
C PHE A 1013 28.73 9.44 5.55
N SER A 1014 28.68 8.10 5.51
CA SER A 1014 28.22 7.29 6.64
C SER A 1014 29.13 6.10 6.92
N ASN A 1015 29.46 5.90 8.20
CA ASN A 1015 30.23 4.75 8.67
C ASN A 1015 29.44 3.42 8.65
N LYS A 1016 28.15 3.44 8.27
CA LYS A 1016 27.30 2.24 8.20
C LYS A 1016 27.19 1.74 6.76
N GLN A 1017 27.40 0.44 6.60
CA GLN A 1017 27.51 -0.25 5.31
C GLN A 1017 26.15 -0.65 4.73
N ALA A 1018 26.11 -0.89 3.41
CA ALA A 1018 24.99 -1.54 2.70
C ALA A 1018 25.12 -3.07 2.71
N THR A 1019 26.26 -3.57 3.24
CA THR A 1019 26.57 -4.97 3.48
C THR A 1019 26.81 -5.22 4.98
N MET A 1020 26.66 -6.47 5.40
CA MET A 1020 26.83 -6.87 6.80
C MET A 1020 27.13 -8.36 6.88
N GLU A 1021 28.00 -8.78 7.80
CA GLU A 1021 28.30 -10.19 8.06
C GLU A 1021 27.78 -10.62 9.43
N ILE A 1022 27.09 -11.75 9.49
CA ILE A 1022 26.59 -12.33 10.74
C ILE A 1022 27.18 -13.73 10.91
N PRO A 1023 27.86 -14.04 12.03
CA PRO A 1023 28.29 -15.40 12.33
C PRO A 1023 27.09 -16.27 12.69
N ILE A 1024 26.94 -17.40 12.00
CA ILE A 1024 25.82 -18.33 12.16
C ILE A 1024 26.37 -19.75 12.33
N GLN A 1025 25.71 -20.57 13.15
CA GLN A 1025 26.08 -21.98 13.37
C GLN A 1025 24.85 -22.90 13.31
N PRO A 1026 24.59 -23.57 12.17
CA PRO A 1026 23.60 -24.63 12.06
C PRO A 1026 23.99 -25.84 12.92
N ILE A 1027 23.16 -26.18 13.90
CA ILE A 1027 23.36 -27.29 14.84
C ILE A 1027 22.30 -28.40 14.64
N GLN A 1028 22.63 -29.61 15.06
CA GLN A 1028 21.63 -30.69 15.16
C GLN A 1028 20.68 -30.39 16.32
N ALA A 1029 19.40 -30.75 16.16
CA ALA A 1029 18.46 -30.74 17.28
C ALA A 1029 19.01 -31.65 18.39
N LYS A 1030 19.21 -31.10 19.59
CA LYS A 1030 19.50 -31.95 20.76
C LYS A 1030 18.29 -32.83 20.99
N ALA A 1031 18.45 -34.14 20.82
CA ALA A 1031 17.49 -35.10 21.33
C ALA A 1031 17.37 -34.88 22.84
N SER A 1032 16.16 -34.59 23.31
CA SER A 1032 15.86 -34.54 24.73
C SER A 1032 15.88 -35.97 25.27
N CYS A 1033 16.95 -36.33 25.98
CA CYS A 1033 16.96 -37.49 26.88
C CYS A 1033 16.11 -37.22 28.12
#